data_AF-A0A484BEZ5-F1
#
_entry.id   AF-A0A484BEZ5-F1
#
_cell.length_a   1.000
_cell.length_b   1.000
_cell.length_c   1.000
_cell.angle_alpha   90.00
_cell.angle_beta   90.00
_cell.angle_gamma   90.00
#
_symmetry.space_group_name_H-M   'P 1'
#
loop_
_entity.id
_entity.type
_entity.pdbx_description
1 polymer ?
#
loop_
_entity_poly.entity_id
_entity_poly.type
_entity_poly.pdbx_seq_one_letter_code
_entity_poly.pdbx_strand_id
1 'polypeptide(L)'
;MSFDLDTNQICSDLESNDHRKRGSTLLKLREICEHTPESVGTDAIAAEFDELYLHLLKCYGDRYENVRDRAVLAVSAFLKRLPPLDFHLLNVVSTLAERMGQTETVEPSEEIRLLYIQQLHLMLRKYALMGNVGVFRECYPQVIKVLIKAIKDAYAAVQREGCATLVQLCRVADTAELRPFTEPLAVALYGMLNHRHSAARIAAIEAIGRVSLHLDASGEGMRRLLAEVSPLLMDSMPLVRRECGLMGVLMLLELPDRYSYFERILPLVLCCLKDDSPEVLSHIRPLWEKCGVQYYEENEAELSQQEIGDLQVENYPAGVQRPTIGCRGLVQRALRLLQLITRETSDWKDNVRLHSLKLLYQFILHAEASMTAKFFEVYPHVSHACCDNEPIIAAEAKKVADLMGRLLSYDAWIDHGFDGLERNARESFLKCFYYMFTASLGGTYEHLQRLGKLLRCTDYSHTLKPGFQLYILKTLDTILDKSSKVTASIEQLKDLYLNVYVTAMKVMALSYALHNEDTEDVKRGQMILKRLVQLEETSLGKLHESWFGIVLLDVDNLDAALDENAEPVLLLYGLIHLGKIRSTYLPQLIEKIKLVFQHCCDTAQVRIFSILSIAALSWSETVSVEREQSTQLLSNFITEVVEPHLTWKAGAHGEAMRSMAMATLCAVAQGAKEEAREVLPALAHHMPSLLEDRNVTTRHYAIKAMCYFQGMSVEALKPLAYAIMQRMDDPSAGIRVIAATAVGKLRPVFKTEGTKEELEYEQEAWQAFIKRALDILLLYHESPEKEMQAAAQRSLIELAKLHPAAWEESYQRALGMARRKDELVDFYAKMKINDAPVETETN
;
A
#
# COMPACT_ATOMS: atom_id res chain seq x y z
N MET A 1 8.16 -68.32 -42.53
CA MET A 1 8.91 -68.81 -41.36
C MET A 1 7.89 -69.11 -40.29
N SER A 2 7.81 -70.34 -39.81
CA SER A 2 6.88 -70.73 -38.74
C SER A 2 7.43 -70.26 -37.40
N PHE A 3 6.54 -69.70 -36.58
CA PHE A 3 6.78 -69.50 -35.16
C PHE A 3 6.34 -70.81 -34.49
N ASP A 4 7.25 -71.78 -34.48
CA ASP A 4 6.99 -73.16 -34.04
C ASP A 4 7.82 -73.40 -32.76
N LEU A 5 7.13 -73.52 -31.63
CA LEU A 5 7.74 -73.72 -30.33
C LEU A 5 7.50 -75.16 -29.88
N ASP A 6 8.49 -75.80 -29.24
CA ASP A 6 8.27 -77.09 -28.58
C ASP A 6 7.51 -76.86 -27.25
N THR A 7 6.20 -76.62 -27.35
CA THR A 7 5.34 -76.24 -26.23
C THR A 7 5.36 -77.28 -25.11
N ASN A 8 5.44 -78.56 -25.44
CA ASN A 8 5.56 -79.66 -24.47
C ASN A 8 6.85 -79.57 -23.66
N GLN A 9 7.99 -79.38 -24.32
CA GLN A 9 9.26 -79.21 -23.62
C GLN A 9 9.29 -77.92 -22.79
N ILE A 10 8.72 -76.84 -23.32
CA ILE A 10 8.62 -75.56 -22.62
C ILE A 10 7.76 -75.69 -21.36
N CYS A 11 6.58 -76.30 -21.43
CA CYS A 11 5.73 -76.56 -20.26
C CYS A 11 6.46 -77.38 -19.21
N SER A 12 7.16 -78.45 -19.61
CA SER A 12 7.98 -79.26 -18.71
C SER A 12 9.10 -78.43 -18.04
N ASP A 13 9.71 -77.52 -18.79
CA ASP A 13 10.76 -76.64 -18.28
C ASP A 13 10.21 -75.60 -17.30
N LEU A 14 9.01 -75.05 -17.54
CA LEU A 14 8.32 -74.12 -16.66
C LEU A 14 7.81 -74.79 -15.37
N GLU A 15 7.57 -76.10 -15.38
CA GLU A 15 7.20 -76.88 -14.18
C GLU A 15 8.40 -77.52 -13.47
N SER A 16 9.61 -77.39 -14.02
CA SER A 16 10.84 -77.91 -13.42
C SER A 16 11.04 -77.38 -12.00
N ASN A 17 11.60 -78.17 -11.08
CA ASN A 17 11.97 -77.71 -9.74
C ASN A 17 13.13 -76.68 -9.75
N ASP A 18 13.91 -76.60 -10.83
CA ASP A 18 15.02 -75.66 -10.97
C ASP A 18 14.57 -74.28 -11.50
N HIS A 19 14.60 -73.29 -10.62
CA HIS A 19 14.29 -71.89 -10.96
C HIS A 19 15.20 -71.27 -12.04
N ARG A 20 16.45 -71.75 -12.19
CA ARG A 20 17.33 -71.25 -13.26
C ARG A 20 16.85 -71.74 -14.61
N LYS A 21 16.40 -73.00 -14.68
CA LYS A 21 15.78 -73.57 -15.88
C LYS A 21 14.53 -72.79 -16.24
N ARG A 22 13.57 -72.65 -15.31
CA ARG A 22 12.34 -71.86 -15.48
C ARG A 22 12.65 -70.44 -15.97
N GLY A 23 13.53 -69.74 -15.26
CA GLY A 23 13.92 -68.37 -15.61
C GLY A 23 14.62 -68.26 -16.96
N SER A 24 15.45 -69.23 -17.36
CA SER A 24 16.10 -69.22 -18.67
C SER A 24 15.11 -69.47 -19.81
N THR A 25 14.13 -70.36 -19.60
CA THR A 25 13.06 -70.65 -20.56
C THR A 25 12.18 -69.43 -20.78
N LEU A 26 11.77 -68.73 -19.72
CA LEU A 26 11.00 -67.48 -19.81
C LEU A 26 11.76 -66.37 -20.55
N LEU A 27 13.07 -66.23 -20.30
CA LEU A 27 13.89 -65.25 -21.02
C LEU A 27 13.96 -65.58 -22.52
N LYS A 28 14.21 -66.85 -22.87
CA LYS A 28 14.23 -67.31 -24.26
C LYS A 28 12.88 -67.06 -24.95
N LEU A 29 11.76 -67.37 -24.29
CA LEU A 29 10.42 -67.12 -24.83
C LEU A 29 10.22 -65.65 -25.13
N ARG A 30 10.59 -64.77 -24.19
CA ARG A 30 10.53 -63.32 -24.40
C ARG A 30 11.37 -62.90 -25.60
N GLU A 31 12.63 -63.33 -25.67
CA GLU A 31 13.54 -63.00 -26.76
C GLU A 31 13.00 -63.50 -28.11
N ILE A 32 12.48 -64.73 -28.18
CA ILE A 32 11.86 -65.27 -29.39
C ILE A 32 10.69 -64.40 -29.82
N CYS A 33 9.78 -64.05 -28.90
CA CYS A 33 8.64 -63.17 -29.21
C CYS A 33 9.06 -61.77 -29.68
N GLU A 34 10.08 -61.16 -29.06
CA GLU A 34 10.56 -59.82 -29.40
C GLU A 34 11.32 -59.77 -30.75
N HIS A 35 12.05 -60.82 -31.10
CA HIS A 35 12.84 -60.90 -32.34
C HIS A 35 12.08 -61.53 -33.52
N THR A 36 10.83 -61.95 -33.32
CA THR A 36 10.02 -62.54 -34.39
C THR A 36 9.62 -61.48 -35.43
N PRO A 37 9.89 -61.69 -36.74
CA PRO A 37 9.53 -60.74 -37.79
C PRO A 37 8.03 -60.43 -37.85
N GLU A 38 7.65 -59.22 -38.25
CA GLU A 38 6.24 -58.83 -38.44
C GLU A 38 5.51 -59.65 -39.53
N SER A 39 6.26 -60.35 -40.40
CA SER A 39 5.71 -61.23 -41.44
C SER A 39 5.09 -62.52 -40.90
N VAL A 40 5.29 -62.85 -39.61
CA VAL A 40 4.68 -64.01 -38.97
C VAL A 40 3.25 -63.66 -38.57
N GLY A 41 2.28 -64.46 -39.04
CA GLY A 41 0.86 -64.25 -38.75
C GLY A 41 0.54 -64.34 -37.26
N THR A 42 -0.36 -63.48 -36.79
CA THR A 42 -0.80 -63.41 -35.39
C THR A 42 -1.42 -64.72 -34.90
N ASP A 43 -2.07 -65.47 -35.79
CA ASP A 43 -2.76 -66.72 -35.47
C ASP A 43 -1.78 -67.83 -35.05
N ALA A 44 -0.58 -67.86 -35.66
CA ALA A 44 0.46 -68.81 -35.26
C ALA A 44 0.99 -68.49 -33.86
N ILE A 45 1.24 -67.21 -33.57
CA ILE A 45 1.68 -66.78 -32.24
C ILE A 45 0.59 -67.02 -31.19
N ALA A 46 -0.68 -66.87 -31.56
CA ALA A 46 -1.82 -67.10 -30.67
C ALA A 46 -1.95 -68.57 -30.29
N ALA A 47 -1.82 -69.49 -31.24
CA ALA A 47 -1.88 -70.93 -31.00
C ALA A 47 -0.81 -71.38 -29.99
N GLU A 48 0.44 -70.96 -30.20
CA GLU A 48 1.53 -71.27 -29.26
C GLU A 48 1.29 -70.65 -27.87
N PHE A 49 0.78 -69.42 -27.81
CA PHE A 49 0.47 -68.78 -26.54
C PHE A 49 -0.69 -69.50 -25.81
N ASP A 50 -1.70 -69.98 -26.53
CA ASP A 50 -2.85 -70.73 -25.98
C ASP A 50 -2.44 -72.07 -25.36
N GLU A 51 -1.39 -72.72 -25.87
CA GLU A 51 -0.85 -73.93 -25.24
C GLU A 51 -0.01 -73.61 -23.98
N LEU A 52 0.63 -72.44 -23.95
CA LEU A 52 1.58 -72.07 -22.89
C LEU A 52 0.97 -71.22 -21.76
N TYR A 53 -0.13 -70.49 -22.00
CA TYR A 53 -0.57 -69.38 -21.15
C TYR A 53 -0.79 -69.81 -19.68
N LEU A 54 -1.37 -70.99 -19.43
CA LEU A 54 -1.64 -71.46 -18.08
C LEU A 54 -0.34 -71.67 -17.28
N HIS A 55 0.68 -72.25 -17.90
CA HIS A 55 1.98 -72.47 -17.27
C HIS A 55 2.74 -71.14 -17.08
N LEU A 56 2.61 -70.21 -18.04
CA LEU A 56 3.17 -68.85 -17.93
C LEU A 56 2.54 -68.05 -16.78
N LEU A 57 1.21 -68.07 -16.64
CA LEU A 57 0.48 -67.36 -15.59
C LEU A 57 0.73 -67.97 -14.21
N LYS A 58 0.86 -69.30 -14.09
CA LYS A 58 1.28 -69.96 -12.83
C LYS A 58 2.63 -69.43 -12.33
N CYS A 59 3.55 -69.09 -13.23
CA CYS A 59 4.86 -68.54 -12.86
C CYS A 59 4.78 -67.16 -12.19
N TYR A 60 3.64 -66.46 -12.24
CA TYR A 60 3.45 -65.20 -11.51
C TYR A 60 3.37 -65.42 -10.00
N GLY A 61 3.02 -66.63 -9.57
CA GLY A 61 3.02 -67.06 -8.17
C GLY A 61 4.29 -67.79 -7.74
N ASP A 62 5.36 -67.78 -8.55
CA ASP A 62 6.60 -68.49 -8.20
C ASP A 62 7.21 -67.93 -6.91
N ARG A 63 7.87 -68.81 -6.16
CA ARG A 63 8.60 -68.44 -4.93
C ARG A 63 9.81 -67.55 -5.21
N TYR A 64 10.35 -67.59 -6.42
CA TYR A 64 11.51 -66.80 -6.81
C TYR A 64 11.12 -65.58 -7.65
N GLU A 65 11.57 -64.43 -7.19
CA GLU A 65 11.32 -63.12 -7.82
C GLU A 65 11.77 -63.07 -9.29
N ASN A 66 12.97 -63.58 -9.59
CA ASN A 66 13.51 -63.58 -10.96
C ASN A 66 12.68 -64.41 -11.95
N VAL A 67 11.94 -65.42 -11.48
CA VAL A 67 11.03 -66.20 -12.33
C VAL A 67 9.73 -65.40 -12.56
N ARG A 68 9.18 -64.79 -11.51
CA ARG A 68 7.99 -63.93 -11.61
C ARG A 68 8.21 -62.75 -12.56
N ASP A 69 9.31 -62.00 -12.40
CA ASP A 69 9.70 -60.89 -13.27
C ASP A 69 9.72 -61.30 -14.75
N ARG A 70 10.46 -62.37 -15.05
CA ARG A 70 10.59 -62.88 -16.43
C ARG A 70 9.27 -63.41 -16.98
N ALA A 71 8.40 -63.98 -16.13
CA ALA A 71 7.09 -64.45 -16.55
C ALA A 71 6.21 -63.29 -17.03
N VAL A 72 6.16 -62.20 -16.27
CA VAL A 72 5.39 -61.00 -16.65
C VAL A 72 5.92 -60.40 -17.95
N LEU A 73 7.24 -60.34 -18.10
CA LEU A 73 7.87 -59.79 -19.30
C LEU A 73 7.65 -60.68 -20.53
N ALA A 74 7.72 -62.01 -20.38
CA ALA A 74 7.43 -62.96 -21.45
C ALA A 74 5.97 -62.87 -21.91
N VAL A 75 5.01 -62.90 -20.98
CA VAL A 75 3.57 -62.72 -21.30
C VAL A 75 3.33 -61.37 -21.96
N SER A 76 3.97 -60.30 -21.47
CA SER A 76 3.85 -58.97 -22.09
C SER A 76 4.40 -58.94 -23.52
N ALA A 77 5.45 -59.70 -23.83
CA ALA A 77 5.98 -59.83 -25.19
C ALA A 77 4.99 -60.53 -26.13
N PHE A 78 4.35 -61.61 -25.69
CA PHE A 78 3.25 -62.24 -26.42
C PHE A 78 2.09 -61.27 -26.64
N LEU A 79 1.59 -60.67 -25.55
CA LEU A 79 0.46 -59.74 -25.62
C LEU A 79 0.73 -58.58 -26.57
N LYS A 80 1.96 -58.04 -26.68
CA LYS A 80 2.32 -57.00 -27.67
C LYS A 80 2.11 -57.44 -29.11
N ARG A 81 2.30 -58.72 -29.44
CA ARG A 81 2.16 -59.28 -30.79
C ARG A 81 0.73 -59.70 -31.13
N LEU A 82 -0.03 -60.10 -30.12
CA LEU A 82 -1.38 -60.65 -30.30
C LEU A 82 -2.45 -59.57 -30.47
N PRO A 83 -3.52 -59.82 -31.23
CA PRO A 83 -4.72 -59.00 -31.17
C PRO A 83 -5.38 -59.12 -29.78
N PRO A 84 -6.21 -58.15 -29.38
CA PRO A 84 -7.05 -58.26 -28.19
C PRO A 84 -8.02 -59.46 -28.31
N LEU A 85 -7.81 -60.49 -27.49
CA LEU A 85 -8.60 -61.74 -27.46
C LEU A 85 -9.20 -61.97 -26.06
N ASP A 86 -10.52 -62.08 -25.97
CA ASP A 86 -11.27 -62.14 -24.69
C ASP A 86 -10.74 -63.22 -23.73
N PHE A 87 -10.32 -64.37 -24.27
CA PHE A 87 -9.72 -65.45 -23.50
C PHE A 87 -8.42 -65.02 -22.80
N HIS A 88 -7.48 -64.37 -23.51
CA HIS A 88 -6.23 -63.90 -22.91
C HIS A 88 -6.49 -62.82 -21.87
N LEU A 89 -7.47 -61.95 -22.17
CA LEU A 89 -7.86 -60.89 -21.25
C LEU A 89 -8.34 -61.40 -19.91
N LEU A 90 -9.35 -62.28 -19.91
CA LEU A 90 -9.95 -62.81 -18.70
C LEU A 90 -8.91 -63.51 -17.82
N ASN A 91 -8.07 -64.35 -18.42
CA ASN A 91 -7.06 -65.10 -17.69
C ASN A 91 -5.97 -64.21 -17.10
N VAL A 92 -5.45 -63.26 -17.89
CA VAL A 92 -4.40 -62.35 -17.40
C VAL A 92 -4.97 -61.42 -16.32
N VAL A 93 -6.14 -60.81 -16.53
CA VAL A 93 -6.75 -59.91 -15.53
C VAL A 93 -7.09 -60.66 -14.24
N SER A 94 -7.59 -61.89 -14.32
CA SER A 94 -7.82 -62.72 -13.13
C SER A 94 -6.52 -62.97 -12.37
N THR A 95 -5.44 -63.31 -13.08
CA THR A 95 -4.11 -63.50 -12.48
C THR A 95 -3.61 -62.21 -11.81
N LEU A 96 -3.76 -61.05 -12.46
CA LEU A 96 -3.39 -59.76 -11.88
C LEU A 96 -4.24 -59.44 -10.66
N ALA A 97 -5.53 -59.77 -10.64
CA ALA A 97 -6.41 -59.57 -9.49
C ALA A 97 -6.02 -60.47 -8.29
N GLU A 98 -5.54 -61.69 -8.53
CA GLU A 98 -5.00 -62.58 -7.49
C GLU A 98 -3.66 -62.10 -6.94
N ARG A 99 -2.78 -61.55 -7.79
CA ARG A 99 -1.43 -61.12 -7.39
C ARG A 99 -1.36 -59.69 -6.85
N MET A 100 -2.19 -58.79 -7.38
CA MET A 100 -2.19 -57.36 -7.08
C MET A 100 -3.51 -56.88 -6.46
N GLY A 101 -4.66 -57.44 -6.84
CA GLY A 101 -5.98 -56.95 -6.41
C GLY A 101 -6.45 -57.36 -5.01
N GLN A 102 -5.63 -58.10 -4.25
CA GLN A 102 -5.98 -58.59 -2.91
C GLN A 102 -5.82 -57.52 -1.84
N THR A 103 -6.53 -57.69 -0.72
CA THR A 103 -6.42 -56.79 0.44
C THR A 103 -5.00 -56.78 1.00
N GLU A 104 -4.42 -57.95 1.19
CA GLU A 104 -3.02 -58.14 1.59
C GLU A 104 -2.09 -57.94 0.40
N THR A 105 -0.88 -57.43 0.65
CA THR A 105 0.13 -57.27 -0.41
C THR A 105 0.78 -58.62 -0.69
N VAL A 106 0.28 -59.32 -1.72
CA VAL A 106 0.74 -60.66 -2.10
C VAL A 106 2.08 -60.63 -2.83
N GLU A 107 2.32 -59.61 -3.66
CA GLU A 107 3.60 -59.42 -4.35
C GLU A 107 4.51 -58.44 -3.59
N PRO A 108 5.60 -58.92 -2.94
CA PRO A 108 6.48 -58.06 -2.16
C PRO A 108 7.35 -57.14 -3.03
N SER A 109 7.72 -57.54 -4.25
CA SER A 109 8.62 -56.76 -5.10
C SER A 109 7.89 -55.58 -5.75
N GLU A 110 8.35 -54.36 -5.47
CA GLU A 110 7.75 -53.14 -6.03
C GLU A 110 7.96 -53.02 -7.55
N GLU A 111 9.06 -53.58 -8.07
CA GLU A 111 9.35 -53.63 -9.51
C GLU A 111 8.37 -54.56 -10.23
N ILE A 112 8.07 -55.73 -9.66
CA ILE A 112 7.08 -56.65 -10.24
C ILE A 112 5.66 -56.09 -10.13
N ARG A 113 5.31 -55.44 -9.01
CA ARG A 113 4.02 -54.73 -8.91
C ARG A 113 3.88 -53.67 -10.01
N LEU A 114 4.96 -52.95 -10.34
CA LEU A 114 4.95 -52.02 -11.47
C LEU A 114 4.72 -52.74 -12.80
N LEU A 115 5.40 -53.87 -13.04
CA LEU A 115 5.20 -54.68 -14.25
C LEU A 115 3.75 -55.18 -14.40
N TYR A 116 3.10 -55.56 -13.31
CA TYR A 116 1.68 -55.95 -13.32
C TYR A 116 0.78 -54.83 -13.84
N ILE A 117 1.00 -53.59 -13.37
CA ILE A 117 0.20 -52.45 -13.81
C ILE A 117 0.54 -52.06 -15.25
N GLN A 118 1.82 -52.11 -15.65
CA GLN A 118 2.23 -51.88 -17.04
C GLN A 118 1.62 -52.91 -18.00
N GLN A 119 1.51 -54.17 -17.58
CA GLN A 119 0.83 -55.21 -18.35
C GLN A 119 -0.66 -54.93 -18.48
N LEU A 120 -1.34 -54.52 -17.39
CA LEU A 120 -2.73 -54.10 -17.43
C LEU A 120 -2.93 -52.90 -18.37
N HIS A 121 -2.03 -51.91 -18.32
CA HIS A 121 -2.03 -50.74 -19.19
C HIS A 121 -1.88 -51.14 -20.67
N LEU A 122 -0.94 -52.05 -20.98
CA LEU A 122 -0.76 -52.60 -22.32
C LEU A 122 -2.05 -53.22 -22.85
N MET A 123 -2.73 -54.02 -22.02
CA MET A 123 -3.98 -54.67 -22.40
C MET A 123 -5.08 -53.63 -22.65
N LEU A 124 -5.26 -52.68 -21.74
CA LEU A 124 -6.22 -51.58 -21.93
C LEU A 124 -6.02 -50.83 -23.24
N ARG A 125 -4.78 -50.49 -23.59
CA ARG A 125 -4.47 -49.82 -24.86
C ARG A 125 -4.83 -50.65 -26.09
N LYS A 126 -4.69 -51.97 -26.01
CA LYS A 126 -5.08 -52.87 -27.11
C LYS A 126 -6.59 -52.98 -27.25
N TYR A 127 -7.31 -53.11 -26.13
CA TYR A 127 -8.76 -53.18 -26.13
C TYR A 127 -9.42 -51.85 -26.50
N ALA A 128 -8.80 -50.71 -26.15
CA ALA A 128 -9.22 -49.39 -26.57
C ALA A 128 -9.43 -49.26 -28.10
N LEU A 129 -8.59 -49.94 -28.90
CA LEU A 129 -8.66 -49.92 -30.36
C LEU A 129 -9.89 -50.65 -30.91
N MET A 130 -10.52 -51.52 -30.13
CA MET A 130 -11.74 -52.25 -30.52
C MET A 130 -13.03 -51.48 -30.19
N GLY A 131 -12.94 -50.40 -29.40
CA GLY A 131 -14.11 -49.71 -28.85
C GLY A 131 -14.88 -50.57 -27.83
N ASN A 132 -16.19 -50.34 -27.71
CA ASN A 132 -17.07 -51.04 -26.75
C ASN A 132 -17.43 -52.49 -27.19
N VAL A 133 -16.62 -53.10 -28.05
CA VAL A 133 -16.84 -54.45 -28.57
C VAL A 133 -15.97 -55.43 -27.79
N GLY A 134 -16.58 -56.30 -26.97
CA GLY A 134 -15.88 -57.39 -26.28
C GLY A 134 -16.30 -57.62 -24.83
N VAL A 135 -15.61 -58.55 -24.17
CA VAL A 135 -15.91 -59.03 -22.80
C VAL A 135 -15.23 -58.17 -21.71
N PHE A 136 -14.52 -57.11 -22.10
CA PHE A 136 -13.73 -56.28 -21.19
C PHE A 136 -14.54 -55.66 -20.02
N ARG A 137 -15.80 -55.32 -20.23
CA ARG A 137 -16.72 -54.86 -19.17
C ARG A 137 -16.88 -55.85 -18.02
N GLU A 138 -16.82 -57.15 -18.29
CA GLU A 138 -16.95 -58.20 -17.27
C GLU A 138 -15.72 -58.22 -16.34
N CYS A 139 -14.60 -57.67 -16.80
CA CYS A 139 -13.36 -57.56 -16.05
C CYS A 139 -13.33 -56.34 -15.11
N TYR A 140 -14.24 -55.36 -15.22
CA TYR A 140 -14.19 -54.13 -14.43
C TYR A 140 -14.02 -54.38 -12.92
N PRO A 141 -14.77 -55.27 -12.25
CA PRO A 141 -14.58 -55.50 -10.82
C PRO A 141 -13.15 -55.92 -10.44
N GLN A 142 -12.48 -56.69 -11.28
CA GLN A 142 -11.09 -57.14 -11.07
C GLN A 142 -10.09 -56.02 -11.39
N VAL A 143 -10.26 -55.36 -12.53
CA VAL A 143 -9.42 -54.23 -12.97
C VAL A 143 -9.45 -53.11 -11.93
N ILE A 144 -10.64 -52.73 -11.44
CA ILE A 144 -10.81 -51.68 -10.44
C ILE A 144 -10.13 -52.06 -9.12
N LYS A 145 -10.22 -53.31 -8.65
CA LYS A 145 -9.50 -53.78 -7.45
C LYS A 145 -7.98 -53.62 -7.60
N VAL A 146 -7.44 -54.03 -8.74
CA VAL A 146 -6.01 -53.89 -9.07
C VAL A 146 -5.61 -52.41 -9.07
N LEU A 147 -6.39 -51.55 -9.72
CA LEU A 147 -6.11 -50.12 -9.80
C LEU A 147 -6.17 -49.42 -8.44
N ILE A 148 -7.18 -49.70 -7.62
CA ILE A 148 -7.30 -49.13 -6.27
C ILE A 148 -6.09 -49.52 -5.42
N LYS A 149 -5.62 -50.78 -5.49
CA LYS A 149 -4.42 -51.21 -4.77
C LYS A 149 -3.17 -50.49 -5.31
N ALA A 150 -3.05 -50.34 -6.63
CA ALA A 150 -1.92 -49.66 -7.26
C ALA A 150 -1.82 -48.18 -6.88
N ILE A 151 -2.95 -47.47 -6.89
CA ILE A 151 -3.05 -46.05 -6.50
C ILE A 151 -2.66 -45.86 -5.03
N LYS A 152 -2.94 -46.84 -4.17
CA LYS A 152 -2.59 -46.85 -2.75
C LYS A 152 -1.23 -47.48 -2.44
N ASP A 153 -0.45 -47.85 -3.46
CA ASP A 153 0.84 -48.54 -3.26
C ASP A 153 1.84 -47.63 -2.53
N ALA A 154 2.76 -48.23 -1.79
CA ALA A 154 3.84 -47.48 -1.13
C ALA A 154 4.88 -46.95 -2.15
N TYR A 155 5.00 -47.61 -3.31
CA TYR A 155 5.95 -47.25 -4.34
C TYR A 155 5.37 -46.26 -5.36
N ALA A 156 5.94 -45.07 -5.43
CA ALA A 156 5.42 -43.96 -6.23
C ALA A 156 5.39 -44.24 -7.75
N ALA A 157 6.20 -45.16 -8.28
CA ALA A 157 6.11 -45.53 -9.69
C ALA A 157 4.85 -46.35 -9.97
N VAL A 158 4.48 -47.28 -9.08
CA VAL A 158 3.23 -48.06 -9.18
C VAL A 158 2.01 -47.16 -9.09
N GLN A 159 2.03 -46.19 -8.17
CA GLN A 159 0.94 -45.21 -8.05
C GLN A 159 0.72 -44.42 -9.36
N ARG A 160 1.81 -43.91 -9.96
CA ARG A 160 1.76 -43.12 -11.20
C ARG A 160 1.32 -43.98 -12.39
N GLU A 161 1.84 -45.20 -12.51
CA GLU A 161 1.40 -46.12 -13.56
C GLU A 161 -0.08 -46.49 -13.36
N GLY A 162 -0.53 -46.69 -12.12
CA GLY A 162 -1.93 -46.94 -11.78
C GLY A 162 -2.85 -45.78 -12.19
N CYS A 163 -2.42 -44.53 -11.93
CA CYS A 163 -3.14 -43.33 -12.39
C CYS A 163 -3.19 -43.26 -13.93
N ALA A 164 -2.06 -43.48 -14.61
CA ALA A 164 -2.00 -43.47 -16.08
C ALA A 164 -2.87 -44.57 -16.71
N THR A 165 -2.90 -45.74 -16.09
CA THR A 165 -3.74 -46.88 -16.48
C THR A 165 -5.22 -46.53 -16.31
N LEU A 166 -5.59 -45.92 -15.18
CA LEU A 166 -6.96 -45.45 -14.92
C LEU A 166 -7.39 -44.36 -15.92
N VAL A 167 -6.51 -43.42 -16.25
CA VAL A 167 -6.76 -42.42 -17.29
C VAL A 167 -7.11 -43.08 -18.63
N GLN A 168 -6.38 -44.14 -19.02
CA GLN A 168 -6.70 -44.88 -20.25
C GLN A 168 -8.03 -45.62 -20.13
N LEU A 169 -8.31 -46.29 -19.00
CA LEU A 169 -9.59 -46.95 -18.76
C LEU A 169 -10.76 -45.97 -18.92
N CYS A 170 -10.70 -44.80 -18.27
CA CYS A 170 -11.74 -43.78 -18.36
C CYS A 170 -11.93 -43.20 -19.77
N ARG A 171 -10.96 -43.31 -20.67
CA ARG A 171 -11.13 -42.85 -22.06
C ARG A 171 -11.94 -43.83 -22.91
N VAL A 172 -11.96 -45.10 -22.54
CA VAL A 172 -12.55 -46.17 -23.36
C VAL A 172 -13.76 -46.83 -22.71
N ALA A 173 -13.93 -46.67 -21.40
CA ALA A 173 -15.03 -47.28 -20.66
C ALA A 173 -16.37 -46.59 -20.96
N ASP A 174 -17.43 -47.40 -21.03
CA ASP A 174 -18.80 -46.90 -20.99
C ASP A 174 -19.11 -46.27 -19.62
N THR A 175 -19.73 -45.10 -19.64
CA THR A 175 -20.01 -44.34 -18.42
C THR A 175 -21.00 -45.04 -17.49
N ALA A 176 -22.04 -45.69 -18.01
CA ALA A 176 -23.03 -46.35 -17.16
C ALA A 176 -22.41 -47.55 -16.44
N GLU A 177 -21.52 -48.27 -17.11
CA GLU A 177 -20.83 -49.45 -16.56
C GLU A 177 -19.70 -49.09 -15.58
N LEU A 178 -18.97 -47.98 -15.81
CA LEU A 178 -17.90 -47.54 -14.92
C LEU A 178 -18.43 -46.82 -13.67
N ARG A 179 -19.59 -46.17 -13.76
CA ARG A 179 -20.18 -45.34 -12.69
C ARG A 179 -20.18 -46.00 -11.30
N PRO A 180 -20.56 -47.28 -11.11
CA PRO A 180 -20.56 -47.94 -9.78
C PRO A 180 -19.18 -47.96 -9.09
N PHE A 181 -18.10 -47.79 -9.85
CA PHE A 181 -16.72 -47.87 -9.37
C PHE A 181 -16.05 -46.51 -9.15
N THR A 182 -16.68 -45.42 -9.61
CA THR A 182 -16.10 -44.07 -9.61
C THR A 182 -15.80 -43.53 -8.21
N GLU A 183 -16.70 -43.68 -7.23
CA GLU A 183 -16.48 -43.20 -5.86
C GLU A 183 -15.30 -43.94 -5.16
N PRO A 184 -15.22 -45.29 -5.16
CA PRO A 184 -14.04 -45.99 -4.63
C PRO A 184 -12.72 -45.58 -5.27
N LEU A 185 -12.71 -45.35 -6.59
CA LEU A 185 -11.53 -44.86 -7.33
C LEU A 185 -11.16 -43.44 -6.89
N ALA A 186 -12.12 -42.53 -6.82
CA ALA A 186 -11.90 -41.15 -6.40
C ALA A 186 -11.34 -41.10 -4.97
N VAL A 187 -11.90 -41.89 -4.04
CA VAL A 187 -11.39 -42.00 -2.67
C VAL A 187 -9.95 -42.50 -2.61
N ALA A 188 -9.56 -43.42 -3.50
CA ALA A 188 -8.17 -43.85 -3.60
C ALA A 188 -7.25 -42.70 -4.05
N LEU A 189 -7.68 -41.91 -5.03
CA LEU A 189 -6.92 -40.79 -5.58
C LEU A 189 -6.77 -39.61 -4.61
N TYR A 190 -7.77 -39.33 -3.77
CA TYR A 190 -7.68 -38.25 -2.77
C TYR A 190 -6.46 -38.40 -1.84
N GLY A 191 -6.09 -39.63 -1.49
CA GLY A 191 -4.90 -39.90 -0.67
C GLY A 191 -3.59 -39.47 -1.33
N MET A 192 -3.55 -39.36 -2.67
CA MET A 192 -2.37 -38.92 -3.41
C MET A 192 -2.29 -37.39 -3.58
N LEU A 193 -3.39 -36.66 -3.35
CA LEU A 193 -3.44 -35.21 -3.56
C LEU A 193 -2.50 -34.44 -2.62
N ASN A 194 -2.19 -34.97 -1.43
CA ASN A 194 -1.26 -34.38 -0.47
C ASN A 194 0.13 -35.03 -0.49
N HIS A 195 0.46 -35.79 -1.54
CA HIS A 195 1.72 -36.50 -1.63
C HIS A 195 2.92 -35.54 -1.73
N ARG A 196 4.07 -35.88 -1.13
CA ARG A 196 5.26 -35.00 -1.09
C ARG A 196 5.81 -34.64 -2.49
N HIS A 197 5.75 -35.57 -3.43
CA HIS A 197 6.25 -35.39 -4.79
C HIS A 197 5.16 -34.86 -5.72
N SER A 198 5.42 -33.74 -6.37
CA SER A 198 4.49 -33.07 -7.29
C SER A 198 4.03 -33.96 -8.44
N ALA A 199 4.92 -34.81 -8.99
CA ALA A 199 4.56 -35.74 -10.05
C ALA A 199 3.44 -36.73 -9.68
N ALA A 200 3.35 -37.12 -8.41
CA ALA A 200 2.25 -37.98 -7.93
C ALA A 200 0.95 -37.20 -7.81
N ARG A 201 1.00 -35.96 -7.29
CA ARG A 201 -0.17 -35.08 -7.22
C ARG A 201 -0.72 -34.78 -8.62
N ILE A 202 0.14 -34.48 -9.59
CA ILE A 202 -0.22 -34.27 -11.00
C ILE A 202 -0.93 -35.50 -11.56
N ALA A 203 -0.33 -36.69 -11.41
CA ALA A 203 -0.94 -37.93 -11.90
C ALA A 203 -2.31 -38.20 -11.27
N ALA A 204 -2.48 -37.90 -9.98
CA ALA A 204 -3.74 -38.03 -9.28
C ALA A 204 -4.80 -37.04 -9.80
N ILE A 205 -4.45 -35.76 -10.01
CA ILE A 205 -5.37 -34.75 -10.54
C ILE A 205 -5.81 -35.12 -11.97
N GLU A 206 -4.88 -35.55 -12.84
CA GLU A 206 -5.20 -35.98 -14.20
C GLU A 206 -6.21 -37.16 -14.18
N ALA A 207 -5.96 -38.15 -13.32
CA ALA A 207 -6.84 -39.29 -13.15
C ALA A 207 -8.21 -38.90 -12.58
N ILE A 208 -8.26 -38.02 -11.57
CA ILE A 208 -9.51 -37.48 -11.01
C ILE A 208 -10.30 -36.74 -12.09
N GLY A 209 -9.64 -35.93 -12.93
CA GLY A 209 -10.28 -35.23 -14.02
C GLY A 209 -10.97 -36.19 -14.99
N ARG A 210 -10.35 -37.32 -15.32
CA ARG A 210 -10.97 -38.34 -16.18
C ARG A 210 -12.07 -39.13 -15.49
N VAL A 211 -11.91 -39.47 -14.21
CA VAL A 211 -12.97 -40.09 -13.39
C VAL A 211 -14.19 -39.18 -13.27
N SER A 212 -13.98 -37.86 -13.22
CA SER A 212 -15.05 -36.86 -13.07
C SER A 212 -16.09 -36.92 -14.19
N LEU A 213 -15.68 -37.30 -15.40
CA LEU A 213 -16.56 -37.43 -16.56
C LEU A 213 -17.55 -38.60 -16.44
N HIS A 214 -17.27 -39.55 -15.54
CA HIS A 214 -18.09 -40.75 -15.31
C HIS A 214 -18.92 -40.70 -14.03
N LEU A 215 -18.70 -39.69 -13.18
CA LEU A 215 -19.47 -39.48 -11.96
C LEU A 215 -20.92 -39.09 -12.28
N ASP A 216 -21.82 -39.44 -11.36
CA ASP A 216 -23.16 -38.85 -11.39
C ASP A 216 -23.04 -37.37 -11.02
N ALA A 217 -23.31 -36.53 -12.01
CA ALA A 217 -23.22 -35.09 -11.88
C ALA A 217 -24.05 -34.63 -10.66
N SER A 218 -25.28 -35.15 -10.50
CA SER A 218 -26.24 -34.72 -9.46
C SER A 218 -25.82 -35.04 -8.01
N GLY A 219 -24.78 -35.86 -7.83
CA GLY A 219 -24.39 -36.44 -6.54
C GLY A 219 -23.56 -35.55 -5.61
N GLU A 220 -23.47 -35.98 -4.35
CA GLU A 220 -22.50 -35.49 -3.35
C GLU A 220 -21.04 -35.74 -3.78
N GLY A 221 -20.80 -36.78 -4.58
CA GLY A 221 -19.45 -37.15 -5.06
C GLY A 221 -18.76 -36.03 -5.83
N MET A 222 -19.47 -35.34 -6.73
CA MET A 222 -18.90 -34.21 -7.49
C MET A 222 -18.52 -33.04 -6.56
N ARG A 223 -19.32 -32.75 -5.53
CA ARG A 223 -19.01 -31.72 -4.52
C ARG A 223 -17.74 -32.06 -3.77
N ARG A 224 -17.66 -33.30 -3.27
CA ARG A 224 -16.51 -33.80 -2.53
C ARG A 224 -15.25 -33.73 -3.39
N LEU A 225 -15.31 -34.22 -4.63
CA LEU A 225 -14.20 -34.23 -5.56
C LEU A 225 -13.61 -32.82 -5.76
N LEU A 226 -14.47 -31.84 -6.03
CA LEU A 226 -14.04 -30.45 -6.20
C LEU A 226 -13.46 -29.87 -4.91
N ALA A 227 -14.03 -30.19 -3.76
CA ALA A 227 -13.53 -29.75 -2.45
C ALA A 227 -12.13 -30.33 -2.13
N GLU A 228 -11.85 -31.56 -2.54
CA GLU A 228 -10.53 -32.20 -2.36
C GLU A 228 -9.46 -31.60 -3.29
N VAL A 229 -9.83 -31.21 -4.52
CA VAL A 229 -8.90 -30.63 -5.51
C VAL A 229 -8.66 -29.13 -5.29
N SER A 230 -9.67 -28.38 -4.84
CA SER A 230 -9.59 -26.90 -4.72
C SER A 230 -8.38 -26.37 -3.93
N PRO A 231 -7.94 -26.99 -2.81
CA PRO A 231 -6.74 -26.54 -2.10
C PRO A 231 -5.46 -26.56 -2.95
N LEU A 232 -5.39 -27.41 -3.98
CA LEU A 232 -4.23 -27.53 -4.86
C LEU A 232 -4.11 -26.39 -5.89
N LEU A 233 -5.15 -25.54 -6.04
CA LEU A 233 -5.02 -24.27 -6.74
C LEU A 233 -4.04 -23.31 -6.07
N MET A 234 -3.64 -23.60 -4.84
CA MET A 234 -2.64 -22.86 -4.07
C MET A 234 -1.37 -23.68 -3.82
N ASP A 235 -1.16 -24.78 -4.56
CA ASP A 235 0.04 -25.62 -4.41
C ASP A 235 1.31 -24.81 -4.74
N SER A 236 2.37 -25.05 -3.98
CA SER A 236 3.71 -24.47 -4.20
C SER A 236 4.26 -24.70 -5.62
N MET A 237 3.93 -25.83 -6.26
CA MET A 237 4.45 -26.23 -7.56
C MET A 237 3.49 -25.76 -8.67
N PRO A 238 3.92 -24.85 -9.58
CA PRO A 238 3.07 -24.35 -10.65
C PRO A 238 2.42 -25.43 -11.52
N LEU A 239 3.14 -26.54 -11.79
CA LEU A 239 2.63 -27.64 -12.60
C LEU A 239 1.46 -28.39 -11.96
N VAL A 240 1.36 -28.40 -10.63
CA VAL A 240 0.20 -28.98 -9.93
C VAL A 240 -1.01 -28.08 -10.12
N ARG A 241 -0.85 -26.76 -9.97
CA ARG A 241 -1.91 -25.78 -10.23
C ARG A 241 -2.39 -25.83 -11.67
N ARG A 242 -1.46 -25.94 -12.64
CA ARG A 242 -1.77 -26.16 -14.06
C ARG A 242 -2.66 -27.38 -14.26
N GLU A 243 -2.37 -28.48 -13.58
CA GLU A 243 -3.15 -29.71 -13.72
C GLU A 243 -4.57 -29.56 -13.17
N CYS A 244 -4.76 -28.80 -12.09
CA CYS A 244 -6.10 -28.43 -11.61
C CYS A 244 -6.87 -27.63 -12.68
N GLY A 245 -6.20 -26.68 -13.35
CA GLY A 245 -6.78 -25.94 -14.47
C GLY A 245 -7.15 -26.83 -15.66
N LEU A 246 -6.29 -27.78 -16.01
CA LEU A 246 -6.54 -28.75 -17.08
C LEU A 246 -7.73 -29.66 -16.79
N MET A 247 -7.86 -30.11 -15.54
CA MET A 247 -9.03 -30.82 -15.09
C MET A 247 -10.30 -29.97 -15.25
N GLY A 248 -10.26 -28.69 -14.86
CA GLY A 248 -11.38 -27.76 -15.06
C GLY A 248 -11.75 -27.60 -16.53
N VAL A 249 -10.77 -27.39 -17.41
CA VAL A 249 -10.96 -27.31 -18.87
C VAL A 249 -11.61 -28.59 -19.39
N LEU A 250 -11.09 -29.76 -19.00
CA LEU A 250 -11.62 -31.05 -19.43
C LEU A 250 -13.10 -31.18 -19.08
N MET A 251 -13.48 -30.81 -17.86
CA MET A 251 -14.88 -30.84 -17.41
C MET A 251 -15.74 -29.82 -18.20
N LEU A 252 -15.23 -28.63 -18.49
CA LEU A 252 -15.96 -27.63 -19.28
C LEU A 252 -16.17 -28.02 -20.75
N LEU A 253 -15.36 -28.93 -21.29
CA LEU A 253 -15.50 -29.41 -22.66
C LEU A 253 -16.31 -30.71 -22.76
N GLU A 254 -16.04 -31.67 -21.86
CA GLU A 254 -16.45 -33.07 -22.01
C GLU A 254 -17.47 -33.56 -20.96
N LEU A 255 -17.69 -32.84 -19.83
CA LEU A 255 -18.60 -33.33 -18.78
C LEU A 255 -20.07 -33.32 -19.25
N PRO A 256 -20.80 -34.44 -19.12
CA PRO A 256 -22.24 -34.46 -19.38
C PRO A 256 -22.99 -33.51 -18.43
N ASP A 257 -23.95 -32.74 -18.96
CA ASP A 257 -24.71 -31.72 -18.21
C ASP A 257 -23.82 -30.68 -17.46
N ARG A 258 -22.68 -30.32 -18.07
CA ARG A 258 -21.72 -29.35 -17.50
C ARG A 258 -22.30 -27.99 -17.11
N TYR A 259 -23.41 -27.57 -17.72
CA TYR A 259 -24.06 -26.28 -17.44
C TYR A 259 -24.47 -26.16 -15.96
N SER A 260 -24.96 -27.26 -15.38
CA SER A 260 -25.34 -27.37 -13.97
C SER A 260 -24.14 -27.19 -13.01
N TYR A 261 -22.90 -27.29 -13.51
CA TYR A 261 -21.67 -27.32 -12.71
C TYR A 261 -20.68 -26.21 -13.05
N PHE A 262 -20.98 -25.32 -14.01
CA PHE A 262 -20.08 -24.23 -14.37
C PHE A 262 -19.60 -23.43 -13.16
N GLU A 263 -20.52 -23.10 -12.25
CA GLU A 263 -20.18 -22.42 -11.00
C GLU A 263 -19.07 -23.14 -10.22
N ARG A 264 -19.04 -24.47 -10.19
CA ARG A 264 -18.01 -25.18 -9.42
C ARG A 264 -16.73 -25.46 -10.19
N ILE A 265 -16.81 -25.51 -11.52
CA ILE A 265 -15.68 -25.83 -12.39
C ILE A 265 -14.85 -24.58 -12.70
N LEU A 266 -15.51 -23.44 -12.89
CA LEU A 266 -14.86 -22.18 -13.29
C LEU A 266 -13.70 -21.75 -12.37
N PRO A 267 -13.78 -21.86 -11.03
CA PRO A 267 -12.65 -21.52 -10.15
C PRO A 267 -11.36 -22.27 -10.48
N LEU A 268 -11.45 -23.54 -10.93
CA LEU A 268 -10.27 -24.34 -11.30
C LEU A 268 -9.50 -23.69 -12.46
N VAL A 269 -10.23 -23.15 -13.45
CA VAL A 269 -9.65 -22.55 -14.65
C VAL A 269 -9.27 -21.09 -14.41
N LEU A 270 -10.18 -20.29 -13.83
CA LEU A 270 -9.99 -18.85 -13.68
C LEU A 270 -8.83 -18.51 -12.74
N CYS A 271 -8.62 -19.27 -11.66
CA CYS A 271 -7.44 -19.10 -10.81
C CYS A 271 -6.13 -19.26 -11.61
N CYS A 272 -6.09 -20.19 -12.55
CA CYS A 272 -4.93 -20.42 -13.41
C CYS A 272 -4.70 -19.30 -14.45
N LEU A 273 -5.74 -18.55 -14.84
CA LEU A 273 -5.62 -17.39 -15.75
C LEU A 273 -5.01 -16.16 -15.08
N LYS A 274 -4.92 -16.16 -13.73
CA LYS A 274 -4.25 -15.13 -12.92
C LYS A 274 -3.06 -15.71 -12.14
N ASP A 275 -2.52 -16.84 -12.59
CA ASP A 275 -1.35 -17.46 -11.97
C ASP A 275 -0.10 -16.59 -12.13
N ASP A 276 0.81 -16.64 -11.16
CA ASP A 276 2.08 -15.90 -11.21
C ASP A 276 3.10 -16.55 -12.16
N SER A 277 2.91 -17.84 -12.51
CA SER A 277 3.78 -18.58 -13.43
C SER A 277 3.36 -18.41 -14.90
N PRO A 278 4.25 -17.89 -15.76
CA PRO A 278 3.98 -17.78 -17.20
C PRO A 278 3.69 -19.12 -17.88
N GLU A 279 4.28 -20.22 -17.39
CA GLU A 279 4.06 -21.56 -17.95
C GLU A 279 2.60 -21.99 -17.78
N VAL A 280 2.01 -21.74 -16.61
CA VAL A 280 0.59 -22.05 -16.33
C VAL A 280 -0.31 -21.24 -17.27
N LEU A 281 -0.06 -19.94 -17.36
CA LEU A 281 -0.83 -19.02 -18.22
C LEU A 281 -0.80 -19.43 -19.69
N SER A 282 0.40 -19.73 -20.22
CA SER A 282 0.61 -20.10 -21.62
C SER A 282 -0.11 -21.39 -22.01
N HIS A 283 -0.28 -22.30 -21.05
CA HIS A 283 -0.93 -23.58 -21.28
C HIS A 283 -2.45 -23.50 -21.15
N ILE A 284 -2.96 -22.79 -20.13
CA ILE A 284 -4.40 -22.75 -19.83
C ILE A 284 -5.16 -21.78 -20.74
N ARG A 285 -4.59 -20.62 -21.09
CA ARG A 285 -5.27 -19.60 -21.91
C ARG A 285 -5.84 -20.13 -23.23
N PRO A 286 -5.08 -20.80 -24.13
CA PRO A 286 -5.63 -21.29 -25.39
C PRO A 286 -6.70 -22.37 -25.20
N LEU A 287 -6.68 -23.09 -24.08
CA LEU A 287 -7.70 -24.09 -23.76
C LEU A 287 -8.97 -23.46 -23.21
N TRP A 288 -8.84 -22.39 -22.41
CA TRP A 288 -9.98 -21.59 -21.97
C TRP A 288 -10.70 -20.93 -23.15
N GLU A 289 -9.96 -20.44 -24.14
CA GLU A 289 -10.53 -19.91 -25.38
C GLU A 289 -11.35 -20.97 -26.13
N LYS A 290 -10.90 -22.24 -26.17
CA LYS A 290 -11.68 -23.34 -26.73
C LYS A 290 -12.98 -23.59 -25.98
N CYS A 291 -12.97 -23.53 -24.65
CA CYS A 291 -14.20 -23.61 -23.85
C CYS A 291 -15.17 -22.48 -24.21
N GLY A 292 -14.66 -21.27 -24.42
CA GLY A 292 -15.45 -20.13 -24.87
C GLY A 292 -16.04 -20.32 -26.27
N VAL A 293 -15.28 -20.86 -27.22
CA VAL A 293 -15.77 -21.16 -28.58
C VAL A 293 -16.91 -22.17 -28.53
N GLN A 294 -16.73 -23.30 -27.83
CA GLN A 294 -17.80 -24.30 -27.70
C GLN A 294 -19.05 -23.71 -27.05
N TYR A 295 -18.89 -22.90 -26.00
CA TYR A 295 -20.02 -22.25 -25.35
C TYR A 295 -20.73 -21.24 -26.26
N TYR A 296 -19.97 -20.52 -27.10
CA TYR A 296 -20.54 -19.62 -28.10
C TYR A 296 -21.39 -20.38 -29.12
N GLU A 297 -20.85 -21.44 -29.71
CA GLU A 297 -21.56 -22.26 -30.70
C GLU A 297 -22.86 -22.85 -30.13
N GLU A 298 -22.85 -23.27 -28.87
CA GLU A 298 -24.05 -23.81 -28.20
C GLU A 298 -25.10 -22.76 -27.83
N ASN A 299 -24.72 -21.47 -27.72
CA ASN A 299 -25.61 -20.37 -27.31
C ASN A 299 -25.63 -19.22 -28.33
N GLU A 300 -25.34 -19.50 -29.60
CA GLU A 300 -25.12 -18.49 -30.65
C GLU A 300 -26.30 -17.52 -30.77
N ALA A 301 -27.53 -18.01 -30.64
CA ALA A 301 -28.75 -17.20 -30.75
C ALA A 301 -28.84 -16.07 -29.72
N GLU A 302 -28.31 -16.28 -28.51
CA GLU A 302 -28.28 -15.27 -27.44
C GLU A 302 -27.02 -14.40 -27.56
N LEU A 303 -25.85 -15.03 -27.74
CA LEU A 303 -24.56 -14.33 -27.68
C LEU A 303 -24.28 -13.46 -28.91
N SER A 304 -24.74 -13.85 -30.10
CA SER A 304 -24.60 -13.02 -31.31
C SER A 304 -25.35 -11.69 -31.18
N GLN A 305 -26.48 -11.66 -30.47
CA GLN A 305 -27.21 -10.42 -30.20
C GLN A 305 -26.48 -9.54 -29.19
N GLN A 306 -25.92 -10.15 -28.14
CA GLN A 306 -25.11 -9.46 -27.15
C GLN A 306 -23.85 -8.85 -27.79
N GLU A 307 -23.21 -9.58 -28.70
CA GLU A 307 -21.96 -9.18 -29.39
C GLU A 307 -22.08 -7.85 -30.13
N ILE A 308 -23.25 -7.58 -30.76
CA ILE A 308 -23.51 -6.33 -31.50
C ILE A 308 -23.34 -5.09 -30.60
N GLY A 309 -23.74 -5.19 -29.33
CA GLY A 309 -23.64 -4.09 -28.35
C GLY A 309 -22.42 -4.17 -27.43
N ASP A 310 -21.60 -5.22 -27.56
CA ASP A 310 -20.52 -5.54 -26.62
C ASP A 310 -19.19 -4.86 -26.97
N LEU A 311 -19.23 -3.53 -27.02
CA LEU A 311 -18.05 -2.72 -27.31
C LEU A 311 -17.09 -2.70 -26.11
N GLN A 312 -15.80 -2.85 -26.39
CA GLN A 312 -14.75 -2.70 -25.40
C GLN A 312 -14.71 -1.24 -24.91
N VAL A 313 -14.60 -1.05 -23.58
CA VAL A 313 -14.44 0.29 -22.99
C VAL A 313 -13.12 0.92 -23.42
N GLU A 314 -13.10 2.24 -23.65
CA GLU A 314 -11.92 2.95 -24.15
C GLU A 314 -10.71 2.86 -23.20
N ASN A 315 -10.96 2.86 -21.89
CA ASN A 315 -9.95 2.80 -20.84
C ASN A 315 -9.69 1.36 -20.35
N TYR A 316 -9.84 0.36 -21.21
CA TYR A 316 -9.58 -1.05 -20.86
C TYR A 316 -8.18 -1.20 -20.26
N PRO A 317 -7.99 -2.06 -19.23
CA PRO A 317 -6.70 -2.19 -18.56
C PRO A 317 -5.54 -2.51 -19.52
N ALA A 318 -4.47 -1.72 -19.44
CA ALA A 318 -3.29 -1.90 -20.29
C ALA A 318 -2.61 -3.26 -20.04
N GLY A 319 -2.19 -3.93 -21.11
CA GLY A 319 -1.52 -5.23 -21.03
C GLY A 319 -2.43 -6.41 -20.68
N VAL A 320 -3.75 -6.21 -20.64
CA VAL A 320 -4.73 -7.27 -20.36
C VAL A 320 -5.54 -7.56 -21.63
N GLN A 321 -5.52 -8.81 -22.07
CA GLN A 321 -6.34 -9.26 -23.20
C GLN A 321 -7.79 -9.45 -22.75
N ARG A 322 -8.73 -8.84 -23.46
CA ARG A 322 -10.16 -9.00 -23.22
C ARG A 322 -10.59 -10.44 -23.55
N PRO A 323 -11.23 -11.17 -22.63
CA PRO A 323 -11.74 -12.52 -22.92
C PRO A 323 -12.81 -12.50 -24.03
N THR A 324 -12.91 -13.59 -24.79
CA THR A 324 -13.92 -13.72 -25.85
C THR A 324 -15.34 -13.72 -25.27
N ILE A 325 -16.33 -13.36 -26.08
CA ILE A 325 -17.71 -13.27 -25.61
C ILE A 325 -18.24 -14.59 -25.05
N GLY A 326 -17.85 -15.74 -25.62
CA GLY A 326 -18.19 -17.06 -25.08
C GLY A 326 -17.58 -17.32 -23.69
N CYS A 327 -16.30 -16.98 -23.49
CA CYS A 327 -15.66 -17.04 -22.17
C CYS A 327 -16.35 -16.13 -21.14
N ARG A 328 -16.78 -14.94 -21.59
CA ARG A 328 -17.49 -13.97 -20.74
C ARG A 328 -18.88 -14.47 -20.36
N GLY A 329 -19.63 -15.01 -21.32
CA GLY A 329 -20.95 -15.59 -21.10
C GLY A 329 -20.95 -16.71 -20.05
N LEU A 330 -19.93 -17.59 -20.08
CA LEU A 330 -19.74 -18.62 -19.05
C LEU A 330 -19.66 -18.03 -17.63
N VAL A 331 -18.86 -16.97 -17.45
CA VAL A 331 -18.69 -16.32 -16.13
C VAL A 331 -19.93 -15.51 -15.74
N GLN A 332 -20.58 -14.85 -16.70
CA GLN A 332 -21.81 -14.07 -16.48
C GLN A 332 -22.97 -14.96 -15.99
N ARG A 333 -23.07 -16.20 -16.45
CA ARG A 333 -24.06 -17.17 -15.94
C ARG A 333 -23.71 -17.72 -14.55
N ALA A 334 -22.46 -17.57 -14.09
CA ALA A 334 -21.96 -18.12 -12.83
C ALA A 334 -21.80 -17.09 -11.70
N LEU A 335 -22.43 -15.91 -11.80
CA LEU A 335 -22.28 -14.81 -10.83
C LEU A 335 -22.79 -15.14 -9.42
N ARG A 336 -23.48 -16.26 -9.19
CA ARG A 336 -23.88 -16.70 -7.84
C ARG A 336 -22.68 -17.10 -6.99
N LEU A 337 -21.55 -17.47 -7.61
CA LEU A 337 -20.32 -17.76 -6.89
C LEU A 337 -19.73 -16.58 -6.13
N LEU A 338 -20.11 -15.36 -6.49
CA LEU A 338 -19.53 -14.17 -5.87
C LEU A 338 -19.69 -14.17 -4.36
N GLN A 339 -20.79 -14.71 -3.83
CA GLN A 339 -21.03 -14.81 -2.38
C GLN A 339 -19.96 -15.63 -1.67
N LEU A 340 -19.48 -16.70 -2.33
CA LEU A 340 -18.40 -17.52 -1.81
C LEU A 340 -17.07 -16.77 -1.92
N ILE A 341 -16.80 -16.18 -3.08
CA ILE A 341 -15.55 -15.48 -3.37
C ILE A 341 -15.34 -14.30 -2.42
N THR A 342 -16.36 -13.44 -2.25
CA THR A 342 -16.30 -12.25 -1.39
C THR A 342 -16.16 -12.62 0.08
N ARG A 343 -16.77 -13.74 0.53
CA ARG A 343 -16.56 -14.23 1.89
C ARG A 343 -15.09 -14.61 2.13
N GLU A 344 -14.46 -15.25 1.16
CA GLU A 344 -13.07 -15.72 1.28
C GLU A 344 -12.03 -14.59 1.14
N THR A 345 -12.37 -13.43 0.56
CA THR A 345 -11.46 -12.27 0.59
C THR A 345 -11.20 -11.75 2.00
N SER A 346 -11.98 -12.19 2.99
CA SER A 346 -11.82 -11.86 4.42
C SER A 346 -11.39 -13.07 5.26
N ASP A 347 -10.89 -14.15 4.65
CA ASP A 347 -10.43 -15.33 5.37
C ASP A 347 -9.21 -15.05 6.26
N TRP A 348 -9.05 -15.81 7.34
CA TRP A 348 -7.92 -15.63 8.25
C TRP A 348 -6.58 -16.05 7.63
N LYS A 349 -6.57 -16.87 6.58
CA LYS A 349 -5.36 -17.28 5.85
C LYS A 349 -5.04 -16.32 4.70
N ASP A 350 -3.83 -15.78 4.72
CA ASP A 350 -3.34 -14.82 3.71
C ASP A 350 -3.41 -15.39 2.29
N ASN A 351 -3.04 -16.65 2.11
CA ASN A 351 -3.03 -17.30 0.80
C ASN A 351 -4.45 -17.46 0.22
N VAL A 352 -5.45 -17.71 1.08
CA VAL A 352 -6.85 -17.81 0.67
C VAL A 352 -7.34 -16.44 0.21
N ARG A 353 -7.15 -15.39 1.04
CA ARG A 353 -7.53 -14.02 0.67
C ARG A 353 -6.93 -13.58 -0.66
N LEU A 354 -5.64 -13.85 -0.88
CA LEU A 354 -4.95 -13.51 -2.13
C LEU A 354 -5.58 -14.20 -3.34
N HIS A 355 -5.79 -15.52 -3.27
CA HIS A 355 -6.34 -16.28 -4.40
C HIS A 355 -7.81 -15.95 -4.66
N SER A 356 -8.60 -15.68 -3.62
CA SER A 356 -9.98 -15.22 -3.78
C SER A 356 -10.05 -13.84 -4.44
N LEU A 357 -9.11 -12.91 -4.15
CA LEU A 357 -9.01 -11.64 -4.88
C LEU A 357 -8.57 -11.83 -6.34
N LYS A 358 -7.62 -12.74 -6.62
CA LYS A 358 -7.22 -13.09 -7.99
C LYS A 358 -8.37 -13.70 -8.79
N LEU A 359 -9.19 -14.55 -8.15
CA LEU A 359 -10.40 -15.10 -8.74
C LEU A 359 -11.44 -14.00 -8.98
N LEU A 360 -11.66 -13.12 -8.00
CA LEU A 360 -12.56 -11.97 -8.13
C LEU A 360 -12.13 -11.03 -9.27
N TYR A 361 -10.83 -10.79 -9.44
CA TYR A 361 -10.29 -10.05 -10.59
C TYR A 361 -10.74 -10.67 -11.91
N GLN A 362 -10.63 -11.99 -12.05
CA GLN A 362 -11.07 -12.69 -13.26
C GLN A 362 -12.59 -12.60 -13.45
N PHE A 363 -13.36 -12.71 -12.37
CA PHE A 363 -14.82 -12.52 -12.43
C PHE A 363 -15.20 -11.13 -12.95
N ILE A 364 -14.57 -10.07 -12.44
CA ILE A 364 -14.85 -8.70 -12.90
C ILE A 364 -14.38 -8.50 -14.35
N LEU A 365 -13.21 -9.05 -14.71
CA LEU A 365 -12.67 -8.96 -16.07
C LEU A 365 -13.59 -9.60 -17.11
N HIS A 366 -14.21 -10.73 -16.76
CA HIS A 366 -15.09 -11.46 -17.67
C HIS A 366 -16.51 -10.91 -17.64
N ALA A 367 -17.06 -10.61 -16.47
CA ALA A 367 -18.44 -10.18 -16.35
C ALA A 367 -18.67 -8.72 -16.76
N GLU A 368 -17.65 -7.87 -16.66
CA GLU A 368 -17.68 -6.44 -17.02
C GLU A 368 -18.95 -5.74 -16.49
N ALA A 369 -19.73 -5.08 -17.35
CA ALA A 369 -20.92 -4.33 -16.95
C ALA A 369 -21.98 -5.19 -16.25
N SER A 370 -22.06 -6.50 -16.53
CA SER A 370 -22.97 -7.43 -15.83
C SER A 370 -22.65 -7.56 -14.34
N MET A 371 -21.40 -7.29 -13.94
CA MET A 371 -21.00 -7.25 -12.53
C MET A 371 -21.65 -6.09 -11.76
N THR A 372 -22.17 -5.07 -12.45
CA THR A 372 -22.73 -3.88 -11.78
C THR A 372 -23.90 -4.22 -10.85
N ALA A 373 -24.73 -5.21 -11.21
CA ALA A 373 -25.82 -5.70 -10.37
C ALA A 373 -25.34 -6.34 -9.04
N LYS A 374 -24.05 -6.63 -8.93
CA LYS A 374 -23.39 -7.24 -7.77
C LYS A 374 -22.53 -6.27 -6.99
N PHE A 375 -22.56 -4.97 -7.34
CA PHE A 375 -21.72 -3.95 -6.71
C PHE A 375 -21.83 -3.95 -5.18
N PHE A 376 -23.04 -3.97 -4.63
CA PHE A 376 -23.26 -3.96 -3.16
C PHE A 376 -22.69 -5.20 -2.45
N GLU A 377 -22.64 -6.34 -3.13
CA GLU A 377 -22.11 -7.58 -2.60
C GLU A 377 -20.56 -7.56 -2.58
N VAL A 378 -19.94 -6.86 -3.53
CA VAL A 378 -18.48 -6.88 -3.74
C VAL A 378 -17.79 -5.68 -3.08
N TYR A 379 -18.36 -4.48 -3.17
CA TYR A 379 -17.71 -3.22 -2.79
C TYR A 379 -17.23 -3.17 -1.33
N PRO A 380 -18.02 -3.60 -0.31
CA PRO A 380 -17.54 -3.62 1.08
C PRO A 380 -16.36 -4.56 1.29
N HIS A 381 -16.35 -5.71 0.62
CA HIS A 381 -15.30 -6.72 0.76
C HIS A 381 -13.99 -6.25 0.13
N VAL A 382 -14.06 -5.68 -1.07
CA VAL A 382 -12.88 -5.10 -1.74
C VAL A 382 -12.37 -3.88 -0.98
N SER A 383 -13.26 -3.08 -0.38
CA SER A 383 -12.84 -1.91 0.39
C SER A 383 -12.03 -2.28 1.61
N HIS A 384 -12.47 -3.28 2.38
CA HIS A 384 -11.69 -3.81 3.49
C HIS A 384 -10.35 -4.41 3.03
N ALA A 385 -10.35 -5.18 1.94
CA ALA A 385 -9.14 -5.79 1.40
C ALA A 385 -8.12 -4.75 0.87
N CYS A 386 -8.54 -3.55 0.44
CA CYS A 386 -7.62 -2.48 0.05
C CYS A 386 -6.73 -1.97 1.21
N CYS A 387 -7.13 -2.23 2.45
CA CYS A 387 -6.41 -1.94 3.68
C CYS A 387 -5.92 -3.21 4.40
N ASP A 388 -5.76 -4.33 3.67
CA ASP A 388 -5.17 -5.54 4.26
C ASP A 388 -3.78 -5.26 4.83
N ASN A 389 -3.46 -5.96 5.93
CA ASN A 389 -2.17 -5.85 6.61
C ASN A 389 -1.03 -6.38 5.73
N GLU A 390 -1.31 -7.36 4.86
CA GLU A 390 -0.34 -7.93 3.94
C GLU A 390 -0.28 -7.08 2.64
N PRO A 391 0.86 -6.44 2.32
CA PRO A 391 0.96 -5.53 1.19
C PRO A 391 0.60 -6.16 -0.16
N ILE A 392 0.89 -7.45 -0.37
CA ILE A 392 0.59 -8.16 -1.62
C ILE A 392 -0.93 -8.30 -1.82
N ILE A 393 -1.67 -8.60 -0.74
CA ILE A 393 -3.13 -8.73 -0.76
C ILE A 393 -3.76 -7.37 -1.01
N ALA A 394 -3.33 -6.34 -0.27
CA ALA A 394 -3.79 -4.98 -0.48
C ALA A 394 -3.49 -4.49 -1.90
N ALA A 395 -2.35 -4.87 -2.49
CA ALA A 395 -2.02 -4.54 -3.87
C ALA A 395 -2.98 -5.21 -4.88
N GLU A 396 -3.33 -6.48 -4.69
CA GLU A 396 -4.29 -7.17 -5.56
C GLU A 396 -5.70 -6.59 -5.42
N ALA A 397 -6.16 -6.28 -4.21
CA ALA A 397 -7.45 -5.64 -3.97
C ALA A 397 -7.58 -4.28 -4.68
N LYS A 398 -6.49 -3.49 -4.73
CA LYS A 398 -6.46 -2.22 -5.48
C LYS A 398 -6.58 -2.43 -6.99
N LYS A 399 -6.02 -3.51 -7.54
CA LYS A 399 -6.21 -3.88 -8.96
C LYS A 399 -7.65 -4.31 -9.22
N VAL A 400 -8.28 -5.01 -8.27
CA VAL A 400 -9.71 -5.35 -8.35
C VAL A 400 -10.56 -4.08 -8.35
N ALA A 401 -10.29 -3.12 -7.44
CA ALA A 401 -10.97 -1.83 -7.40
C ALA A 401 -10.76 -1.00 -8.68
N ASP A 402 -9.53 -0.91 -9.20
CA ASP A 402 -9.25 -0.27 -10.50
C ASP A 402 -10.09 -0.90 -11.62
N LEU A 403 -10.15 -2.23 -11.68
CA LEU A 403 -10.94 -2.96 -12.67
C LEU A 403 -12.45 -2.70 -12.52
N MET A 404 -12.94 -2.64 -11.29
CA MET A 404 -14.33 -2.28 -11.00
C MET A 404 -14.66 -0.89 -11.55
N GLY A 405 -13.77 0.08 -11.34
CA GLY A 405 -13.95 1.45 -11.83
C GLY A 405 -13.98 1.58 -13.35
N ARG A 406 -13.25 0.72 -14.06
CA ARG A 406 -13.18 0.69 -15.53
C ARG A 406 -14.34 -0.04 -16.18
N LEU A 407 -14.71 -1.20 -15.64
CA LEU A 407 -15.55 -2.17 -16.36
C LEU A 407 -17.00 -2.22 -15.89
N LEU A 408 -17.33 -1.75 -14.68
CA LEU A 408 -18.74 -1.62 -14.27
C LEU A 408 -19.37 -0.36 -14.90
N SER A 409 -20.69 -0.39 -15.06
CA SER A 409 -21.45 0.76 -15.55
C SER A 409 -21.34 1.92 -14.56
N TYR A 410 -20.67 3.00 -14.98
CA TYR A 410 -20.37 4.16 -14.16
C TYR A 410 -21.63 4.78 -13.53
N ASP A 411 -22.63 5.06 -14.36
CA ASP A 411 -23.86 5.73 -13.94
C ASP A 411 -24.66 4.92 -12.91
N ALA A 412 -24.44 3.59 -12.86
CA ALA A 412 -25.11 2.72 -11.91
C ALA A 412 -24.33 2.53 -10.60
N TRP A 413 -22.99 2.50 -10.62
CA TRP A 413 -22.22 2.29 -9.38
C TRP A 413 -21.90 3.59 -8.63
N ILE A 414 -21.82 4.74 -9.32
CA ILE A 414 -21.29 5.98 -8.71
C ILE A 414 -22.09 6.45 -7.49
N ASP A 415 -23.43 6.46 -7.59
CA ASP A 415 -24.29 6.87 -6.47
C ASP A 415 -24.15 5.94 -5.27
N HIS A 416 -24.05 4.63 -5.52
CA HIS A 416 -23.82 3.65 -4.48
C HIS A 416 -22.41 3.74 -3.87
N GLY A 417 -21.42 4.12 -4.68
CA GLY A 417 -20.08 4.46 -4.21
C GLY A 417 -20.11 5.62 -3.23
N PHE A 418 -20.85 6.69 -3.57
CA PHE A 418 -21.07 7.83 -2.67
C PHE A 418 -21.84 7.45 -1.41
N ASP A 419 -22.92 6.69 -1.51
CA ASP A 419 -23.67 6.19 -0.35
C ASP A 419 -22.74 5.42 0.60
N GLY A 420 -21.80 4.65 0.04
CA GLY A 420 -20.79 3.93 0.79
C GLY A 420 -19.84 4.85 1.57
N LEU A 421 -19.38 5.93 0.95
CA LEU A 421 -18.53 6.95 1.59
C LEU A 421 -19.31 7.77 2.65
N GLU A 422 -20.55 8.14 2.37
CA GLU A 422 -21.40 8.91 3.29
C GLU A 422 -21.75 8.10 4.54
N ARG A 423 -22.05 6.80 4.38
CA ARG A 423 -22.32 5.90 5.52
C ARG A 423 -21.06 5.50 6.27
N ASN A 424 -19.90 5.51 5.60
CA ASN A 424 -18.64 5.01 6.15
C ASN A 424 -17.48 5.99 5.87
N ALA A 425 -17.31 7.00 6.73
CA ALA A 425 -16.12 7.85 6.74
C ALA A 425 -14.88 7.08 7.24
N ARG A 426 -14.37 6.17 6.40
CA ARG A 426 -13.27 5.27 6.72
C ARG A 426 -12.26 5.19 5.58
N GLU A 427 -10.99 5.01 5.94
CA GLU A 427 -9.89 4.84 4.99
C GLU A 427 -10.18 3.74 3.95
N SER A 428 -10.72 2.60 4.38
CA SER A 428 -10.99 1.44 3.51
C SER A 428 -11.92 1.78 2.35
N PHE A 429 -13.03 2.47 2.64
CA PHE A 429 -14.01 2.89 1.64
C PHE A 429 -13.44 3.98 0.73
N LEU A 430 -12.79 5.01 1.29
CA LEU A 430 -12.17 6.06 0.47
C LEU A 430 -11.11 5.50 -0.47
N LYS A 431 -10.27 4.59 0.02
CA LYS A 431 -9.19 3.99 -0.76
C LYS A 431 -9.72 3.17 -1.92
N CYS A 432 -10.75 2.35 -1.69
CA CYS A 432 -11.41 1.59 -2.75
C CYS A 432 -12.05 2.52 -3.79
N PHE A 433 -12.84 3.49 -3.31
CA PHE A 433 -13.49 4.49 -4.15
C PHE A 433 -12.46 5.27 -4.97
N TYR A 434 -11.33 5.66 -4.37
CA TYR A 434 -10.25 6.34 -5.07
C TYR A 434 -9.74 5.54 -6.27
N TYR A 435 -9.44 4.24 -6.11
CA TYR A 435 -8.98 3.41 -7.23
C TYR A 435 -10.07 3.24 -8.30
N MET A 436 -11.33 3.02 -7.89
CA MET A 436 -12.46 2.93 -8.81
C MET A 436 -12.67 4.23 -9.60
N PHE A 437 -12.76 5.36 -8.89
CA PHE A 437 -13.08 6.65 -9.47
C PHE A 437 -11.92 7.18 -10.33
N THR A 438 -10.68 7.00 -9.91
CA THR A 438 -9.51 7.40 -10.71
C THR A 438 -9.45 6.63 -12.02
N ALA A 439 -9.79 5.34 -11.99
CA ALA A 439 -9.75 4.49 -13.18
C ALA A 439 -10.93 4.72 -14.14
N SER A 440 -12.07 5.21 -13.65
CA SER A 440 -13.28 5.41 -14.46
C SER A 440 -13.14 6.56 -15.47
N LEU A 441 -13.87 6.45 -16.59
CA LEU A 441 -14.02 7.55 -17.55
C LEU A 441 -15.05 8.60 -17.11
N GLY A 442 -15.95 8.23 -16.20
CA GLY A 442 -16.97 9.13 -15.67
C GLY A 442 -16.44 10.18 -14.69
N GLY A 443 -17.33 11.06 -14.25
CA GLY A 443 -17.03 12.15 -13.32
C GLY A 443 -17.60 13.46 -13.82
N THR A 444 -18.90 13.66 -13.67
CA THR A 444 -19.56 14.94 -13.99
C THR A 444 -19.14 16.01 -12.98
N TYR A 445 -19.36 17.29 -13.30
CA TYR A 445 -19.16 18.38 -12.33
C TYR A 445 -19.92 18.12 -11.01
N GLU A 446 -21.18 17.67 -11.08
CA GLU A 446 -21.99 17.35 -9.89
C GLU A 446 -21.35 16.26 -9.03
N HIS A 447 -20.79 15.22 -9.65
CA HIS A 447 -20.09 14.16 -8.91
C HIS A 447 -18.79 14.67 -8.27
N LEU A 448 -18.01 15.48 -8.99
CA LEU A 448 -16.81 16.11 -8.44
C LEU A 448 -17.16 17.03 -7.28
N GLN A 449 -18.25 17.79 -7.39
CA GLN A 449 -18.70 18.71 -6.37
C GLN A 449 -19.26 18.00 -5.14
N ARG A 450 -20.02 16.90 -5.33
CA ARG A 450 -20.44 16.01 -4.22
C ARG A 450 -19.24 15.43 -3.50
N LEU A 451 -18.24 14.93 -4.22
CA LEU A 451 -17.02 14.38 -3.63
C LEU A 451 -16.20 15.44 -2.88
N GLY A 452 -16.02 16.62 -3.47
CA GLY A 452 -15.31 17.74 -2.86
C GLY A 452 -15.96 18.19 -1.55
N LYS A 453 -17.30 18.31 -1.53
CA LYS A 453 -18.06 18.64 -0.31
C LYS A 453 -17.92 17.55 0.75
N LEU A 454 -18.02 16.28 0.35
CA LEU A 454 -17.89 15.16 1.28
C LEU A 454 -16.51 15.11 1.94
N LEU A 455 -15.44 15.28 1.15
CA LEU A 455 -14.07 15.30 1.68
C LEU A 455 -13.79 16.51 2.58
N ARG A 456 -14.48 17.63 2.35
CA ARG A 456 -14.39 18.84 3.18
C ARG A 456 -15.05 18.68 4.55
N CYS A 457 -16.04 17.79 4.70
CA CYS A 457 -16.69 17.53 5.99
C CYS A 457 -15.66 17.11 7.06
N THR A 458 -15.99 17.35 8.32
CA THR A 458 -15.11 17.06 9.48
C THR A 458 -14.73 15.57 9.55
N ASP A 459 -15.68 14.68 9.27
CA ASP A 459 -15.48 13.23 9.29
C ASP A 459 -14.34 12.73 8.37
N TYR A 460 -14.00 13.51 7.35
CA TYR A 460 -12.89 13.25 6.44
C TYR A 460 -11.70 14.18 6.72
N SER A 461 -11.90 15.49 6.58
CA SER A 461 -10.82 16.47 6.58
C SER A 461 -10.14 16.68 7.94
N HIS A 462 -10.75 16.24 9.05
CA HIS A 462 -10.18 16.37 10.39
C HIS A 462 -9.48 15.08 10.88
N THR A 463 -9.26 14.11 9.99
CA THR A 463 -8.63 12.85 10.37
C THR A 463 -7.14 13.02 10.75
N LEU A 464 -6.74 12.36 11.85
CA LEU A 464 -5.35 12.26 12.30
C LEU A 464 -4.60 11.02 11.78
N LYS A 465 -5.26 10.19 10.95
CA LYS A 465 -4.68 8.94 10.45
C LYS A 465 -3.88 9.17 9.15
N PRO A 466 -2.55 8.96 9.11
CA PRO A 466 -1.74 9.27 7.93
C PRO A 466 -2.20 8.54 6.64
N GLY A 467 -2.59 7.26 6.76
CA GLY A 467 -3.13 6.49 5.64
C GLY A 467 -4.40 7.12 5.05
N PHE A 468 -5.27 7.66 5.91
CA PHE A 468 -6.50 8.31 5.49
C PHE A 468 -6.21 9.69 4.86
N GLN A 469 -5.34 10.49 5.50
CA GLN A 469 -4.86 11.78 5.00
C GLN A 469 -4.28 11.66 3.57
N LEU A 470 -3.40 10.68 3.35
CA LEU A 470 -2.80 10.41 2.04
C LEU A 470 -3.85 10.16 0.96
N TYR A 471 -4.86 9.33 1.25
CA TYR A 471 -5.90 9.00 0.27
C TYR A 471 -6.91 10.13 0.06
N ILE A 472 -7.15 11.00 1.05
CA ILE A 472 -7.87 12.26 0.83
C ILE A 472 -7.12 13.12 -0.18
N LEU A 473 -5.82 13.38 0.06
CA LEU A 473 -4.99 14.19 -0.84
C LEU A 473 -4.90 13.59 -2.25
N LYS A 474 -4.74 12.27 -2.38
CA LYS A 474 -4.79 11.59 -3.69
C LYS A 474 -6.13 11.77 -4.38
N THR A 475 -7.23 11.71 -3.65
CA THR A 475 -8.57 11.91 -4.22
C THR A 475 -8.79 13.35 -4.66
N LEU A 476 -8.28 14.33 -3.91
CA LEU A 476 -8.28 15.74 -4.32
C LEU A 476 -7.51 15.96 -5.63
N ASP A 477 -6.36 15.30 -5.78
CA ASP A 477 -5.56 15.34 -7.02
C ASP A 477 -6.35 14.76 -8.20
N THR A 478 -7.03 13.61 -8.00
CA THR A 478 -7.95 13.03 -8.99
C THR A 478 -9.12 13.95 -9.34
N ILE A 479 -9.66 14.71 -8.38
CA ILE A 479 -10.71 15.72 -8.63
C ILE A 479 -10.18 16.80 -9.59
N LEU A 480 -8.96 17.31 -9.37
CA LEU A 480 -8.34 18.31 -10.25
C LEU A 480 -8.03 17.74 -11.64
N ASP A 481 -7.61 16.48 -11.73
CA ASP A 481 -7.39 15.82 -13.03
C ASP A 481 -8.67 15.74 -13.84
N LYS A 482 -9.77 15.33 -13.19
CA LYS A 482 -11.07 15.20 -13.86
C LYS A 482 -11.74 16.54 -14.10
N SER A 483 -11.55 17.55 -13.26
CA SER A 483 -12.13 18.89 -13.44
C SER A 483 -11.67 19.55 -14.75
N SER A 484 -10.47 19.23 -15.23
CA SER A 484 -9.97 19.70 -16.52
C SER A 484 -10.75 19.17 -17.74
N LYS A 485 -11.55 18.12 -17.56
CA LYS A 485 -12.27 17.41 -18.62
C LYS A 485 -13.79 17.59 -18.57
N VAL A 486 -14.32 18.22 -17.52
CA VAL A 486 -15.78 18.42 -17.36
C VAL A 486 -16.24 19.73 -18.00
N THR A 487 -17.46 19.72 -18.52
CA THR A 487 -18.15 20.94 -18.96
C THR A 487 -18.75 21.64 -17.74
N ALA A 488 -18.11 22.69 -17.26
CA ALA A 488 -18.58 23.51 -16.14
C ALA A 488 -18.24 24.99 -16.37
N SER A 489 -19.01 25.91 -15.76
CA SER A 489 -18.67 27.33 -15.78
C SER A 489 -17.45 27.62 -14.91
N ILE A 490 -16.81 28.77 -15.14
CA ILE A 490 -15.67 29.22 -14.32
C ILE A 490 -16.08 29.35 -12.84
N GLU A 491 -17.30 29.83 -12.57
CA GLU A 491 -17.82 29.96 -11.20
C GLU A 491 -18.04 28.61 -10.52
N GLN A 492 -18.56 27.63 -11.26
CA GLN A 492 -18.71 26.26 -10.80
C GLN A 492 -17.35 25.64 -10.45
N LEU A 493 -16.37 25.78 -11.34
CA LEU A 493 -15.01 25.27 -11.08
C LEU A 493 -14.36 25.96 -9.86
N LYS A 494 -14.58 27.26 -9.67
CA LYS A 494 -14.12 27.98 -8.48
C LYS A 494 -14.68 27.42 -7.19
N ASP A 495 -15.98 27.11 -7.15
CA ASP A 495 -16.62 26.50 -5.97
C ASP A 495 -16.05 25.09 -5.68
N LEU A 496 -15.75 24.31 -6.72
CA LEU A 496 -15.06 23.03 -6.58
C LEU A 496 -13.63 23.19 -6.05
N TYR A 497 -12.86 24.12 -6.61
CA TYR A 497 -11.48 24.39 -6.21
C TYR A 497 -11.38 24.94 -4.80
N LEU A 498 -12.37 25.70 -4.34
CA LEU A 498 -12.50 26.10 -2.94
C LEU A 498 -12.62 24.89 -2.02
N ASN A 499 -13.47 23.90 -2.35
CA ASN A 499 -13.58 22.67 -1.54
C ASN A 499 -12.27 21.88 -1.51
N VAL A 500 -11.57 21.79 -2.65
CA VAL A 500 -10.24 21.16 -2.74
C VAL A 500 -9.23 21.89 -1.86
N TYR A 501 -9.17 23.22 -1.96
CA TYR A 501 -8.28 24.06 -1.16
C TYR A 501 -8.52 23.89 0.34
N VAL A 502 -9.78 24.01 0.79
CA VAL A 502 -10.12 23.91 2.22
C VAL A 502 -9.73 22.53 2.76
N THR A 503 -10.07 21.47 2.04
CA THR A 503 -9.75 20.10 2.44
C THR A 503 -8.23 19.88 2.50
N ALA A 504 -7.49 20.31 1.49
CA ALA A 504 -6.04 20.18 1.46
C ALA A 504 -5.39 20.94 2.63
N MET A 505 -5.81 22.16 2.91
CA MET A 505 -5.28 22.97 4.01
C MET A 505 -5.50 22.31 5.36
N LYS A 506 -6.69 21.75 5.63
CA LYS A 506 -6.98 21.04 6.89
C LYS A 506 -6.12 19.80 7.07
N VAL A 507 -6.04 18.95 6.04
CA VAL A 507 -5.27 17.71 6.09
C VAL A 507 -3.78 17.99 6.24
N MET A 508 -3.24 18.97 5.50
CA MET A 508 -1.85 19.41 5.64
C MET A 508 -1.58 19.96 7.04
N ALA A 509 -2.48 20.79 7.57
CA ALA A 509 -2.34 21.39 8.89
C ALA A 509 -2.24 20.32 9.98
N LEU A 510 -3.15 19.34 9.97
CA LEU A 510 -3.12 18.24 10.93
C LEU A 510 -1.89 17.33 10.76
N SER A 511 -1.49 17.04 9.51
CA SER A 511 -0.29 16.25 9.24
C SER A 511 0.99 16.94 9.76
N TYR A 512 1.13 18.24 9.51
CA TYR A 512 2.22 19.05 10.05
C TYR A 512 2.18 19.08 11.58
N ALA A 513 1.02 19.35 12.18
CA ALA A 513 0.88 19.50 13.63
C ALA A 513 1.27 18.24 14.41
N LEU A 514 1.07 17.05 13.83
CA LEU A 514 1.46 15.77 14.44
C LEU A 514 2.98 15.52 14.43
N HIS A 515 3.71 16.04 13.43
CA HIS A 515 5.13 15.72 13.22
C HIS A 515 6.06 16.92 13.45
N ASN A 516 5.51 18.15 13.46
CA ASN A 516 6.22 19.42 13.44
C ASN A 516 7.25 19.55 12.30
N GLU A 517 6.99 18.89 11.17
CA GLU A 517 7.81 18.91 9.97
C GLU A 517 6.99 18.69 8.69
N ASP A 518 7.56 19.05 7.54
CA ASP A 518 6.95 18.84 6.23
C ASP A 518 7.03 17.36 5.81
N THR A 519 5.99 16.61 6.18
CA THR A 519 5.79 15.21 5.77
C THR A 519 5.52 15.07 4.27
N GLU A 520 5.53 13.84 3.76
CA GLU A 520 5.15 13.55 2.37
C GLU A 520 3.70 14.00 2.06
N ASP A 521 2.80 13.91 3.04
CA ASP A 521 1.42 14.38 2.90
C ASP A 521 1.35 15.91 2.79
N VAL A 522 2.14 16.63 3.60
CA VAL A 522 2.26 18.09 3.50
C VAL A 522 2.79 18.49 2.12
N LYS A 523 3.85 17.83 1.63
CA LYS A 523 4.42 18.09 0.28
C LYS A 523 3.42 17.83 -0.83
N ARG A 524 2.64 16.74 -0.73
CA ARG A 524 1.58 16.42 -1.70
C ARG A 524 0.48 17.49 -1.67
N GLY A 525 0.07 17.94 -0.50
CA GLY A 525 -0.87 19.05 -0.37
C GLY A 525 -0.33 20.36 -0.97
N GLN A 526 0.95 20.70 -0.74
CA GLN A 526 1.60 21.84 -1.39
C GLN A 526 1.59 21.72 -2.93
N MET A 527 1.73 20.51 -3.48
CA MET A 527 1.63 20.28 -4.92
C MET A 527 0.21 20.53 -5.44
N ILE A 528 -0.82 20.12 -4.69
CA ILE A 528 -2.24 20.43 -4.99
C ILE A 528 -2.46 21.94 -4.99
N LEU A 529 -1.94 22.67 -3.99
CA LEU A 529 -2.03 24.13 -3.95
C LEU A 529 -1.34 24.78 -5.16
N LYS A 530 -0.17 24.29 -5.57
CA LYS A 530 0.51 24.77 -6.80
C LYS A 530 -0.33 24.54 -8.05
N ARG A 531 -1.03 23.41 -8.16
CA ARG A 531 -1.95 23.14 -9.26
C ARG A 531 -3.15 24.10 -9.24
N LEU A 532 -3.72 24.36 -8.07
CA LEU A 532 -4.81 25.34 -7.91
C LEU A 532 -4.37 26.75 -8.33
N VAL A 533 -3.16 27.16 -7.95
CA VAL A 533 -2.56 28.43 -8.39
C VAL A 533 -2.50 28.53 -9.92
N GLN A 534 -2.15 27.44 -10.60
CA GLN A 534 -2.10 27.38 -12.07
C GLN A 534 -3.50 27.42 -12.69
N LEU A 535 -4.45 26.66 -12.15
CA LEU A 535 -5.83 26.59 -12.64
C LEU A 535 -6.60 27.91 -12.45
N GLU A 536 -6.34 28.63 -11.36
CA GLU A 536 -6.93 29.94 -11.05
C GLU A 536 -6.12 31.11 -11.61
N GLU A 537 -5.00 30.85 -12.31
CA GLU A 537 -4.10 31.87 -12.88
C GLU A 537 -3.71 32.99 -11.88
N THR A 538 -3.38 32.61 -10.65
CA THR A 538 -3.16 33.55 -9.54
C THR A 538 -1.84 33.29 -8.82
N SER A 539 -1.66 33.82 -7.61
CA SER A 539 -0.55 33.49 -6.72
C SER A 539 -1.05 32.78 -5.47
N LEU A 540 -0.17 32.00 -4.83
CA LEU A 540 -0.51 31.32 -3.57
C LEU A 540 -0.94 32.33 -2.49
N GLY A 541 -0.29 33.49 -2.42
CA GLY A 541 -0.66 34.56 -1.51
C GLY A 541 -2.09 35.04 -1.74
N LYS A 542 -2.46 35.36 -2.97
CA LYS A 542 -3.83 35.79 -3.32
C LYS A 542 -4.88 34.72 -3.02
N LEU A 543 -4.55 33.44 -3.24
CA LEU A 543 -5.41 32.32 -2.85
C LEU A 543 -5.64 32.30 -1.33
N HIS A 544 -4.58 32.44 -0.54
CA HIS A 544 -4.71 32.53 0.92
C HIS A 544 -5.55 33.73 1.34
N GLU A 545 -5.32 34.92 0.77
CA GLU A 545 -6.13 36.10 1.07
C GLU A 545 -7.63 35.87 0.78
N SER A 546 -7.95 35.11 -0.27
CA SER A 546 -9.33 34.90 -0.71
C SER A 546 -10.05 33.79 0.05
N TRP A 547 -9.37 32.68 0.33
CA TRP A 547 -10.02 31.44 0.77
C TRP A 547 -9.59 30.96 2.16
N PHE A 548 -8.47 31.42 2.71
CA PHE A 548 -7.98 30.91 4.01
C PHE A 548 -8.93 31.24 5.17
N GLY A 549 -9.59 32.40 5.15
CA GLY A 549 -10.60 32.74 6.14
C GLY A 549 -11.71 31.68 6.24
N ILE A 550 -12.09 31.06 5.11
CA ILE A 550 -13.09 29.99 5.08
C ILE A 550 -12.58 28.73 5.80
N VAL A 551 -11.27 28.45 5.73
CA VAL A 551 -10.65 27.31 6.43
C VAL A 551 -10.62 27.55 7.94
N LEU A 552 -10.35 28.80 8.37
CA LEU A 552 -10.34 29.17 9.79
C LEU A 552 -11.71 29.07 10.45
N LEU A 553 -12.80 29.29 9.69
CA LEU A 553 -14.15 29.12 10.21
C LEU A 553 -14.43 27.68 10.67
N ASP A 554 -13.78 26.69 10.05
CA ASP A 554 -13.97 25.28 10.38
C ASP A 554 -13.19 24.84 11.66
N VAL A 555 -12.46 25.75 12.32
CA VAL A 555 -11.75 25.49 13.58
C VAL A 555 -12.69 25.76 14.77
N ASP A 556 -13.50 24.78 15.14
CA ASP A 556 -14.54 24.94 16.18
C ASP A 556 -14.18 24.28 17.52
N ASN A 557 -15.01 24.51 18.54
CA ASN A 557 -14.90 23.94 19.89
C ASN A 557 -13.66 24.38 20.70
N LEU A 558 -13.04 25.51 20.35
CA LEU A 558 -11.92 26.09 21.10
C LEU A 558 -12.32 26.70 22.46
N ASP A 559 -13.63 26.81 22.74
CA ASP A 559 -14.23 27.25 23.99
C ASP A 559 -14.25 26.17 25.08
N ALA A 560 -13.73 24.98 24.79
CA ALA A 560 -13.56 23.89 25.74
C ALA A 560 -12.13 23.82 26.34
N ALA A 561 -11.99 23.10 27.46
CA ALA A 561 -10.71 22.83 28.11
C ALA A 561 -9.90 21.75 27.36
N LEU A 562 -9.35 22.13 26.20
CA LEU A 562 -8.60 21.24 25.30
C LEU A 562 -7.10 21.19 25.64
N ASP A 563 -6.48 20.02 25.50
CA ASP A 563 -5.03 19.87 25.56
C ASP A 563 -4.34 20.15 24.20
N GLU A 564 -3.01 20.16 24.19
CA GLU A 564 -2.21 20.48 23.00
C GLU A 564 -2.34 19.50 21.83
N ASN A 565 -2.80 18.27 22.08
CA ASN A 565 -3.00 17.23 21.09
C ASN A 565 -4.47 17.09 20.68
N ALA A 566 -5.37 17.91 21.23
CA ALA A 566 -6.75 17.98 20.78
C ALA A 566 -6.82 18.47 19.33
N GLU A 567 -7.68 17.83 18.54
CA GLU A 567 -7.81 18.09 17.11
C GLU A 567 -8.01 19.57 16.75
N PRO A 568 -8.90 20.36 17.40
CA PRO A 568 -9.04 21.78 17.09
C PRO A 568 -7.76 22.60 17.31
N VAL A 569 -6.99 22.27 18.35
CA VAL A 569 -5.72 22.94 18.67
C VAL A 569 -4.65 22.57 17.64
N LEU A 570 -4.56 21.30 17.28
CA LEU A 570 -3.64 20.83 16.22
C LEU A 570 -3.98 21.46 14.86
N LEU A 571 -5.27 21.54 14.53
CA LEU A 571 -5.73 22.15 13.29
C LEU A 571 -5.35 23.63 13.24
N LEU A 572 -5.65 24.40 14.29
CA LEU A 572 -5.27 25.81 14.36
C LEU A 572 -3.75 26.00 14.28
N TYR A 573 -2.99 25.19 15.03
CA TYR A 573 -1.54 25.21 15.04
C TYR A 573 -0.95 25.03 13.62
N GLY A 574 -1.39 23.98 12.92
CA GLY A 574 -0.95 23.71 11.56
C GLY A 574 -1.41 24.77 10.56
N LEU A 575 -2.63 25.29 10.71
CA LEU A 575 -3.14 26.36 9.84
C LEU A 575 -2.34 27.64 10.00
N ILE A 576 -1.99 28.05 11.23
CA ILE A 576 -1.09 29.21 11.46
C ILE A 576 0.26 28.99 10.79
N HIS A 577 0.81 27.78 10.87
CA HIS A 577 2.06 27.46 10.19
C HIS A 577 1.96 27.62 8.66
N LEU A 578 0.89 27.11 8.05
CA LEU A 578 0.74 27.06 6.59
C LEU A 578 0.28 28.39 5.99
N GLY A 579 -0.75 29.01 6.57
CA GLY A 579 -1.34 30.26 6.07
C GLY A 579 -0.55 31.49 6.46
N LYS A 580 0.20 31.43 7.58
CA LYS A 580 0.86 32.58 8.24
C LYS A 580 -0.14 33.67 8.63
N ILE A 581 0.36 34.83 9.05
CA ILE A 581 -0.45 36.00 9.40
C ILE A 581 -0.69 36.86 8.16
N ARG A 582 -1.95 37.15 7.84
CA ARG A 582 -2.36 37.97 6.67
C ARG A 582 -3.49 38.91 7.02
N SER A 583 -3.63 40.00 6.26
CA SER A 583 -4.57 41.08 6.59
C SER A 583 -6.04 40.66 6.51
N THR A 584 -6.45 39.84 5.53
CA THR A 584 -7.88 39.58 5.28
C THR A 584 -8.57 38.76 6.38
N TYR A 585 -7.82 37.95 7.13
CA TYR A 585 -8.37 37.08 8.17
C TYR A 585 -7.75 37.30 9.56
N LEU A 586 -6.85 38.27 9.72
CA LEU A 586 -6.22 38.56 11.02
C LEU A 586 -7.25 38.76 12.15
N PRO A 587 -8.37 39.49 11.98
CA PRO A 587 -9.36 39.62 13.05
C PRO A 587 -9.95 38.28 13.50
N GLN A 588 -10.28 37.40 12.55
CA GLN A 588 -10.81 36.07 12.86
C GLN A 588 -9.76 35.19 13.54
N LEU A 589 -8.51 35.28 13.10
CA LEU A 589 -7.39 34.57 13.71
C LEU A 589 -7.17 35.02 15.17
N ILE A 590 -7.21 36.33 15.44
CA ILE A 590 -7.10 36.89 16.80
C ILE A 590 -8.19 36.31 17.71
N GLU A 591 -9.44 36.27 17.25
CA GLU A 591 -10.55 35.71 18.04
C GLU A 591 -10.36 34.22 18.35
N LYS A 592 -9.93 33.41 17.38
CA LYS A 592 -9.63 31.98 17.62
C LYS A 592 -8.47 31.79 18.61
N ILE A 593 -7.43 32.63 18.55
CA ILE A 593 -6.31 32.61 19.52
C ILE A 593 -6.79 32.97 20.92
N LYS A 594 -7.63 34.01 21.05
CA LYS A 594 -8.20 34.42 22.34
C LYS A 594 -9.02 33.31 22.97
N LEU A 595 -9.80 32.57 22.18
CA LEU A 595 -10.52 31.40 22.68
C LEU A 595 -9.56 30.34 23.28
N VAL A 596 -8.45 30.03 22.59
CA VAL A 596 -7.43 29.11 23.12
C VAL A 596 -6.87 29.63 24.45
N PHE A 597 -6.48 30.90 24.51
CA PHE A 597 -5.87 31.49 25.71
C PHE A 597 -6.85 31.63 26.89
N GLN A 598 -8.15 31.71 26.62
CA GLN A 598 -9.19 31.82 27.65
C GLN A 598 -9.63 30.45 28.18
N HIS A 599 -9.72 29.44 27.32
CA HIS A 599 -10.44 28.20 27.64
C HIS A 599 -9.55 26.95 27.66
N CYS A 600 -8.54 26.85 26.80
CA CYS A 600 -7.73 25.65 26.66
C CYS A 600 -6.66 25.51 27.75
N CYS A 601 -6.12 24.30 27.91
CA CYS A 601 -5.09 23.99 28.90
C CYS A 601 -3.75 24.69 28.61
N ASP A 602 -2.94 24.86 29.66
CA ASP A 602 -1.63 25.53 29.64
C ASP A 602 -0.72 25.11 28.46
N THR A 603 -0.67 23.82 28.13
CA THR A 603 0.16 23.28 27.05
C THR A 603 -0.33 23.72 25.67
N ALA A 604 -1.65 23.73 25.43
CA ALA A 604 -2.26 24.19 24.19
C ALA A 604 -1.99 25.68 23.96
N GLN A 605 -2.11 26.50 25.02
CA GLN A 605 -1.83 27.94 24.94
C GLN A 605 -0.39 28.22 24.52
N VAL A 606 0.58 27.59 25.20
CA VAL A 606 2.01 27.74 24.87
C VAL A 606 2.29 27.27 23.44
N ARG A 607 1.68 26.16 23.01
CA ARG A 607 1.84 25.61 21.67
C ARG A 607 1.36 26.57 20.58
N ILE A 608 0.16 27.14 20.72
CA ILE A 608 -0.34 28.15 19.77
C ILE A 608 0.54 29.39 19.77
N PHE A 609 0.96 29.87 20.94
CA PHE A 609 1.84 31.03 21.02
C PHE A 609 3.20 30.77 20.35
N SER A 610 3.72 29.54 20.42
CA SER A 610 4.95 29.15 19.74
C SER A 610 4.88 29.27 18.24
N ILE A 611 3.81 28.77 17.61
CA ILE A 611 3.70 28.88 16.16
C ILE A 611 3.40 30.30 15.71
N LEU A 612 2.71 31.11 16.52
CA LEU A 612 2.54 32.54 16.26
C LEU A 612 3.87 33.29 16.19
N SER A 613 4.79 33.00 17.11
CA SER A 613 6.12 33.60 17.10
C SER A 613 6.89 33.27 15.80
N ILE A 614 6.72 32.06 15.28
CA ILE A 614 7.35 31.66 14.01
C ILE A 614 6.65 32.34 12.83
N ALA A 615 5.31 32.39 12.82
CA ALA A 615 4.54 33.02 11.76
C ALA A 615 4.79 34.53 11.66
N ALA A 616 5.02 35.20 12.79
CA ALA A 616 5.31 36.63 12.87
C ALA A 616 6.62 37.04 12.18
N LEU A 617 7.57 36.12 11.99
CA LEU A 617 8.81 36.40 11.25
C LEU A 617 8.58 36.74 9.78
N SER A 618 7.47 36.28 9.20
CA SER A 618 7.10 36.52 7.80
C SER A 618 6.10 37.68 7.64
N TRP A 619 5.89 38.52 8.66
CA TRP A 619 4.84 39.57 8.64
C TRP A 619 4.88 40.44 7.38
N SER A 620 6.01 41.10 7.09
CA SER A 620 6.13 41.96 5.89
C SER A 620 6.07 41.18 4.56
N GLU A 621 6.32 39.86 4.58
CA GLU A 621 6.21 39.01 3.39
C GLU A 621 4.75 38.65 3.08
N THR A 622 3.92 38.51 4.12
CA THR A 622 2.56 37.96 4.00
C THR A 622 1.46 39.00 4.18
N VAL A 623 1.68 40.05 4.96
CA VAL A 623 0.74 41.16 5.16
C VAL A 623 0.95 42.21 4.06
N SER A 624 0.41 41.92 2.87
CA SER A 624 0.58 42.77 1.68
C SER A 624 -0.45 43.90 1.61
N VAL A 625 -0.37 44.87 2.53
CA VAL A 625 -1.18 46.10 2.54
C VAL A 625 -0.29 47.34 2.65
N GLU A 626 -0.87 48.53 2.53
CA GLU A 626 -0.14 49.78 2.72
C GLU A 626 0.44 49.89 4.14
N ARG A 627 1.59 50.53 4.28
CA ARG A 627 2.37 50.59 5.54
C ARG A 627 1.53 51.05 6.73
N GLU A 628 0.79 52.15 6.59
CA GLU A 628 -0.04 52.69 7.69
C GLU A 628 -1.10 51.68 8.16
N GLN A 629 -1.73 50.98 7.22
CA GLN A 629 -2.67 49.90 7.52
C GLN A 629 -1.96 48.70 8.17
N SER A 630 -0.77 48.32 7.70
CA SER A 630 0.06 47.26 8.30
C SER A 630 0.41 47.60 9.76
N THR A 631 0.82 48.84 10.02
CA THR A 631 1.12 49.35 11.37
C THR A 631 -0.10 49.25 12.29
N GLN A 632 -1.29 49.64 11.82
CA GLN A 632 -2.52 49.54 12.60
C GLN A 632 -2.91 48.08 12.90
N LEU A 633 -2.77 47.19 11.91
CA LEU A 633 -3.01 45.76 12.08
C LEU A 633 -2.03 45.14 13.08
N LEU A 634 -0.75 45.55 13.01
CA LEU A 634 0.27 45.08 13.93
C LEU A 634 0.03 45.55 15.36
N SER A 635 -0.33 46.83 15.53
CA SER A 635 -0.71 47.39 16.83
C SER A 635 -1.87 46.61 17.44
N ASN A 636 -2.93 46.35 16.66
CA ASN A 636 -4.08 45.59 17.14
C ASN A 636 -3.70 44.15 17.52
N PHE A 637 -2.89 43.47 16.71
CA PHE A 637 -2.40 42.12 17.02
C PHE A 637 -1.59 42.07 18.32
N ILE A 638 -0.69 43.03 18.52
CA ILE A 638 0.12 43.13 19.73
C ILE A 638 -0.76 43.36 20.96
N THR A 639 -1.67 44.35 20.91
CA THR A 639 -2.51 44.71 22.07
C THR A 639 -3.48 43.58 22.45
N GLU A 640 -4.08 42.91 21.47
CA GLU A 640 -5.08 41.86 21.75
C GLU A 640 -4.45 40.51 22.13
N VAL A 641 -3.29 40.15 21.55
CA VAL A 641 -2.72 38.80 21.68
C VAL A 641 -1.46 38.77 22.54
N VAL A 642 -0.58 39.77 22.44
CA VAL A 642 0.78 39.70 22.98
C VAL A 642 0.90 40.42 24.32
N GLU A 643 0.48 41.69 24.37
CA GLU A 643 0.57 42.58 25.53
C GLU A 643 -0.05 42.00 26.83
N PRO A 644 -1.21 41.30 26.81
CA PRO A 644 -1.82 40.75 28.03
C PRO A 644 -0.94 39.71 28.76
N HIS A 645 0.05 39.15 28.06
CA HIS A 645 0.94 38.11 28.56
C HIS A 645 2.35 38.62 28.89
N LEU A 646 2.64 39.93 28.73
CA LEU A 646 3.91 40.54 29.13
C LEU A 646 4.01 40.80 30.64
N THR A 647 2.87 40.94 31.31
CA THR A 647 2.82 41.16 32.76
C THR A 647 3.25 39.91 33.53
N TRP A 648 3.95 40.11 34.65
CA TRP A 648 4.41 38.99 35.46
C TRP A 648 3.22 38.25 36.10
N LYS A 649 3.22 36.93 35.94
CA LYS A 649 2.29 36.00 36.60
C LYS A 649 3.10 34.87 37.23
N ALA A 650 2.68 34.43 38.41
CA ALA A 650 3.34 33.36 39.14
C ALA A 650 3.15 31.99 38.45
N GLY A 651 4.12 31.09 38.65
CA GLY A 651 4.06 29.71 38.17
C GLY A 651 4.75 29.49 36.81
N ALA A 652 5.06 28.22 36.52
CA ALA A 652 5.79 27.81 35.31
C ALA A 652 5.04 28.16 34.01
N HIS A 653 3.71 28.01 34.01
CA HIS A 653 2.88 28.39 32.87
C HIS A 653 2.92 29.91 32.61
N GLY A 654 2.76 30.73 33.65
CA GLY A 654 2.86 32.20 33.52
C GLY A 654 4.24 32.65 33.02
N GLU A 655 5.31 31.98 33.44
CA GLU A 655 6.66 32.19 32.92
C GLU A 655 6.82 31.79 31.44
N ALA A 656 6.26 30.63 31.04
CA ALA A 656 6.29 30.15 29.66
C ALA A 656 5.52 31.08 28.72
N MET A 657 4.28 31.46 29.08
CA MET A 657 3.47 32.39 28.27
C MET A 657 4.16 33.74 28.08
N ARG A 658 4.80 34.27 29.13
CA ARG A 658 5.56 35.53 29.06
C ARG A 658 6.80 35.41 28.18
N SER A 659 7.51 34.27 28.26
CA SER A 659 8.63 33.97 27.36
C SER A 659 8.16 33.94 25.91
N MET A 660 7.00 33.32 25.63
CA MET A 660 6.44 33.24 24.28
C MET A 660 5.90 34.57 23.76
N ALA A 661 5.29 35.38 24.62
CA ALA A 661 4.89 36.75 24.28
C ALA A 661 6.11 37.59 23.88
N MET A 662 7.18 37.52 24.66
CA MET A 662 8.42 38.25 24.36
C MET A 662 9.13 37.69 23.11
N ALA A 663 9.10 36.37 22.89
CA ALA A 663 9.58 35.76 21.66
C ALA A 663 8.80 36.28 20.44
N THR A 664 7.48 36.39 20.56
CA THR A 664 6.60 36.91 19.50
C THR A 664 6.86 38.39 19.22
N LEU A 665 7.01 39.24 20.24
CA LEU A 665 7.42 40.63 20.04
C LEU A 665 8.77 40.74 19.32
N CYS A 666 9.73 39.89 19.70
CA CYS A 666 11.03 39.88 19.05
C CYS A 666 10.96 39.38 17.60
N ALA A 667 10.08 38.41 17.32
CA ALA A 667 9.83 37.93 15.97
C ALA A 667 9.16 38.99 15.09
N VAL A 668 8.13 39.68 15.60
CA VAL A 668 7.52 40.84 14.96
C VAL A 668 8.56 41.91 14.67
N ALA A 669 9.43 42.24 15.64
CA ALA A 669 10.48 43.25 15.44
C ALA A 669 11.41 42.92 14.27
N GLN A 670 11.63 41.62 14.00
CA GLN A 670 12.44 41.13 12.88
C GLN A 670 11.65 41.01 11.58
N GLY A 671 10.39 40.60 11.64
CA GLY A 671 9.52 40.32 10.49
C GLY A 671 8.73 41.51 9.98
N ALA A 672 8.56 42.56 10.79
CA ALA A 672 7.85 43.81 10.51
C ALA A 672 8.71 45.02 10.93
N LYS A 673 9.93 45.12 10.41
CA LYS A 673 10.97 46.02 10.95
C LYS A 673 10.55 47.48 10.99
N GLU A 674 9.81 47.96 9.99
CA GLU A 674 9.41 49.37 9.90
C GLU A 674 8.21 49.67 10.78
N GLU A 675 7.18 48.83 10.73
CA GLU A 675 5.99 48.96 11.56
C GLU A 675 6.30 48.78 13.06
N ALA A 676 7.18 47.83 13.40
CA ALA A 676 7.57 47.56 14.77
C ALA A 676 8.30 48.75 15.43
N ARG A 677 9.03 49.56 14.66
CA ARG A 677 9.70 50.77 15.18
C ARG A 677 8.73 51.79 15.76
N GLU A 678 7.52 51.86 15.20
CA GLU A 678 6.46 52.77 15.61
C GLU A 678 5.58 52.17 16.72
N VAL A 679 5.30 50.85 16.65
CA VAL A 679 4.37 50.17 17.58
C VAL A 679 5.03 49.79 18.91
N LEU A 680 6.25 49.25 18.88
CA LEU A 680 6.91 48.72 20.08
C LEU A 680 7.18 49.75 21.20
N PRO A 681 7.50 51.03 20.91
CA PRO A 681 7.73 52.04 21.95
C PRO A 681 6.56 52.21 22.94
N ALA A 682 5.31 51.95 22.53
CA ALA A 682 4.16 51.98 23.42
C ALA A 682 4.26 50.96 24.59
N LEU A 683 5.00 49.86 24.37
CA LEU A 683 5.21 48.80 25.36
C LEU A 683 6.40 49.07 26.31
N ALA A 684 7.07 50.22 26.19
CA ALA A 684 8.26 50.56 26.99
C ALA A 684 8.04 50.41 28.50
N HIS A 685 6.81 50.66 28.98
CA HIS A 685 6.45 50.56 30.39
C HIS A 685 6.50 49.13 30.95
N HIS A 686 6.40 48.09 30.11
CA HIS A 686 6.57 46.69 30.51
C HIS A 686 8.03 46.24 30.57
N MET A 687 8.93 46.93 29.87
CA MET A 687 10.32 46.47 29.68
C MET A 687 11.16 46.35 30.96
N PRO A 688 11.03 47.21 31.99
CA PRO A 688 11.84 47.06 33.21
C PRO A 688 11.67 45.69 33.87
N SER A 689 10.43 45.20 34.01
CA SER A 689 10.17 43.90 34.65
C SER A 689 10.64 42.73 33.79
N LEU A 690 10.55 42.86 32.46
CA LEU A 690 10.99 41.83 31.50
C LEU A 690 12.51 41.71 31.42
N LEU A 691 13.24 42.82 31.53
CA LEU A 691 14.71 42.85 31.60
C LEU A 691 15.24 42.26 32.92
N GLU A 692 14.42 42.27 33.97
CA GLU A 692 14.72 41.69 35.28
C GLU A 692 14.05 40.33 35.52
N ASP A 693 13.44 39.74 34.49
CA ASP A 693 12.71 38.50 34.61
C ASP A 693 13.60 37.36 35.11
N ARG A 694 13.08 36.41 35.87
CA ARG A 694 13.87 35.26 36.35
C ARG A 694 14.29 34.33 35.21
N ASN A 695 13.45 34.21 34.19
CA ASN A 695 13.69 33.35 33.05
C ASN A 695 14.69 33.99 32.07
N VAL A 696 15.75 33.25 31.76
CA VAL A 696 16.82 33.70 30.85
C VAL A 696 16.28 33.98 29.44
N THR A 697 15.35 33.17 28.94
CA THR A 697 14.75 33.32 27.60
C THR A 697 13.94 34.62 27.50
N THR A 698 13.13 34.95 28.51
CA THR A 698 12.41 36.23 28.57
C THR A 698 13.38 37.41 28.52
N ARG A 699 14.42 37.41 29.36
CA ARG A 699 15.45 38.47 29.36
C ARG A 699 16.14 38.59 28.00
N HIS A 700 16.47 37.47 27.38
CA HIS A 700 17.12 37.43 26.07
C HIS A 700 16.28 38.14 25.01
N TYR A 701 15.00 37.76 24.88
CA TYR A 701 14.11 38.37 23.90
C TYR A 701 13.79 39.84 24.24
N ALA A 702 13.68 40.19 25.52
CA ALA A 702 13.47 41.58 25.96
C ALA A 702 14.61 42.49 25.51
N ILE A 703 15.87 42.12 25.77
CA ILE A 703 17.04 42.90 25.32
C ILE A 703 17.10 42.97 23.79
N LYS A 704 16.80 41.86 23.11
CA LYS A 704 16.82 41.81 21.64
C LYS A 704 15.75 42.71 21.02
N ALA A 705 14.54 42.75 21.58
CA ALA A 705 13.46 43.60 21.11
C ALA A 705 13.74 45.09 21.33
N MET A 706 14.37 45.46 22.46
CA MET A 706 14.76 46.85 22.75
C MET A 706 15.61 47.50 21.65
N CYS A 707 16.38 46.70 20.90
CA CYS A 707 17.19 47.19 19.78
C CYS A 707 16.34 47.73 18.60
N TYR A 708 15.04 47.46 18.58
CA TYR A 708 14.10 47.89 17.53
C TYR A 708 13.20 49.05 17.96
N PHE A 709 13.26 49.47 19.23
CA PHE A 709 12.50 50.63 19.71
C PHE A 709 13.11 51.89 19.11
N GLN A 710 12.30 52.72 18.45
CA GLN A 710 12.72 54.02 17.91
C GLN A 710 11.79 55.13 18.42
N GLY A 711 12.14 56.39 18.17
CA GLY A 711 11.28 57.51 18.53
C GLY A 711 11.20 57.82 20.04
N MET A 712 11.98 57.13 20.88
CA MET A 712 11.91 57.29 22.34
C MET A 712 12.66 58.55 22.80
N SER A 713 12.03 59.35 23.66
CA SER A 713 12.71 60.48 24.32
C SER A 713 13.84 60.00 25.24
N VAL A 714 14.80 60.87 25.57
CA VAL A 714 15.85 60.56 26.55
C VAL A 714 15.24 60.16 27.90
N GLU A 715 14.16 60.82 28.32
CA GLU A 715 13.46 60.53 29.57
C GLU A 715 12.92 59.09 29.61
N ALA A 716 12.30 58.63 28.52
CA ALA A 716 11.74 57.28 28.43
C ALA A 716 12.81 56.19 28.23
N LEU A 717 13.84 56.48 27.42
CA LEU A 717 14.87 55.50 27.06
C LEU A 717 15.91 55.31 28.17
N LYS A 718 16.29 56.38 28.89
CA LYS A 718 17.37 56.35 29.88
C LYS A 718 17.19 55.25 30.94
N PRO A 719 16.05 55.10 31.63
CA PRO A 719 15.88 54.04 32.63
C PRO A 719 16.08 52.63 32.04
N LEU A 720 15.57 52.40 30.82
CA LEU A 720 15.71 51.12 30.12
C LEU A 720 17.16 50.87 29.68
N ALA A 721 17.84 51.91 29.22
CA ALA A 721 19.24 51.84 28.81
C ALA A 721 20.15 51.43 29.98
N TYR A 722 19.91 52.00 31.16
CA TYR A 722 20.59 51.58 32.39
C TYR A 722 20.24 50.16 32.81
N ALA A 723 18.97 49.73 32.70
CA ALA A 723 18.56 48.37 32.99
C ALA A 723 19.24 47.35 32.05
N ILE A 724 19.35 47.65 30.75
CA ILE A 724 20.10 46.82 29.79
C ILE A 724 21.59 46.80 30.15
N MET A 725 22.19 47.95 30.48
CA MET A 725 23.59 48.01 30.87
C MET A 725 23.89 47.16 32.12
N GLN A 726 22.98 47.13 33.10
CA GLN A 726 23.09 46.25 34.27
C GLN A 726 23.03 44.75 33.91
N ARG A 727 22.49 44.36 32.75
CA ARG A 727 22.49 42.97 32.27
C ARG A 727 23.84 42.53 31.67
N MET A 728 24.80 43.44 31.53
CA MET A 728 26.17 43.06 31.22
C MET A 728 26.83 42.26 32.36
N ASP A 729 26.30 42.36 33.59
CA ASP A 729 26.68 41.56 34.77
C ASP A 729 25.72 40.38 35.05
N ASP A 730 24.87 39.99 34.09
CA ASP A 730 23.91 38.90 34.27
C ASP A 730 24.61 37.55 34.53
N PRO A 731 24.03 36.65 35.35
CA PRO A 731 24.57 35.30 35.55
C PRO A 731 24.75 34.50 34.25
N SER A 732 23.89 34.72 33.25
CA SER A 732 23.95 34.05 31.95
C SER A 732 24.88 34.76 30.97
N ALA A 733 25.88 34.05 30.46
CA ALA A 733 26.84 34.57 29.48
C ALA A 733 26.15 35.12 28.22
N GLY A 734 25.13 34.41 27.71
CA GLY A 734 24.38 34.85 26.53
C GLY A 734 23.64 36.18 26.74
N ILE A 735 23.18 36.43 27.98
CA ILE A 735 22.53 37.70 28.33
C ILE A 735 23.56 38.83 28.40
N ARG A 736 24.74 38.58 28.99
CA ARG A 736 25.83 39.58 29.03
C ARG A 736 26.24 40.04 27.63
N VAL A 737 26.43 39.08 26.71
CA VAL A 737 26.84 39.32 25.33
C VAL A 737 25.80 40.14 24.56
N ILE A 738 24.51 39.78 24.66
CA ILE A 738 23.45 40.52 23.96
C ILE A 738 23.20 41.89 24.58
N ALA A 739 23.33 42.04 25.91
CA ALA A 739 23.26 43.33 26.59
C ALA A 739 24.36 44.27 26.13
N ALA A 740 25.61 43.81 26.09
CA ALA A 740 26.76 44.58 25.60
C ALA A 740 26.54 45.06 24.16
N THR A 741 26.01 44.19 23.30
CA THR A 741 25.66 44.54 21.93
C THR A 741 24.52 45.57 21.86
N ALA A 742 23.48 45.40 22.68
CA ALA A 742 22.30 46.27 22.69
C ALA A 742 22.63 47.70 23.15
N VAL A 743 23.47 47.86 24.19
CA VAL A 743 23.91 49.18 24.70
C VAL A 743 24.51 50.04 23.58
N GLY A 744 25.26 49.44 22.67
CA GLY A 744 25.87 50.14 21.53
C GLY A 744 24.86 50.71 20.53
N LYS A 745 23.64 50.17 20.50
CA LYS A 745 22.61 50.45 19.50
C LYS A 745 21.50 51.41 19.96
N LEU A 746 21.42 51.73 21.24
CA LEU A 746 20.36 52.58 21.79
C LEU A 746 20.51 54.04 21.32
N ARG A 747 19.44 54.64 20.80
CA ARG A 747 19.42 56.03 20.32
C ARG A 747 18.17 56.74 20.83
N PRO A 748 18.29 57.81 21.63
CA PRO A 748 17.15 58.63 21.99
C PRO A 748 16.85 59.67 20.92
N VAL A 749 15.62 60.17 20.91
CA VAL A 749 15.23 61.39 20.22
C VAL A 749 15.34 62.54 21.21
N PHE A 750 16.12 63.55 20.85
CA PHE A 750 16.27 64.77 21.64
C PHE A 750 15.12 65.73 21.33
N LYS A 751 14.68 66.48 22.34
CA LYS A 751 13.71 67.56 22.16
C LYS A 751 14.30 68.64 21.23
N THR A 752 13.46 69.16 20.35
CA THR A 752 13.80 70.28 19.46
C THR A 752 13.26 71.62 19.96
N GLU A 753 12.33 71.59 20.91
CA GLU A 753 11.66 72.75 21.51
C GLU A 753 11.72 72.66 23.04
N GLY A 754 12.01 73.77 23.69
CA GLY A 754 12.18 73.86 25.14
C GLY A 754 13.06 75.05 25.53
N THR A 755 13.19 75.30 26.83
CA THR A 755 14.18 76.27 27.32
C THR A 755 15.59 75.74 27.08
N LYS A 756 16.56 76.64 26.91
CA LYS A 756 17.97 76.27 26.68
C LYS A 756 18.51 75.34 27.78
N GLU A 757 18.11 75.58 29.03
CA GLU A 757 18.48 74.77 30.20
C GLU A 757 17.90 73.34 30.12
N GLU A 758 16.67 73.17 29.62
CA GLU A 758 16.05 71.83 29.45
C GLU A 758 16.73 71.01 28.35
N LEU A 759 17.10 71.66 27.24
CA LEU A 759 17.79 71.01 26.12
C LEU A 759 19.23 70.60 26.50
N GLU A 760 19.95 71.47 27.21
CA GLU A 760 21.29 71.16 27.73
C GLU A 760 21.24 70.04 28.78
N TYR A 761 20.27 70.07 29.70
CA TYR A 761 20.07 69.01 30.69
C TYR A 761 19.79 67.64 30.06
N GLU A 762 18.97 67.58 29.01
CA GLU A 762 18.66 66.34 28.32
C GLU A 762 19.90 65.74 27.63
N GLN A 763 20.72 66.58 26.99
CA GLN A 763 21.99 66.18 26.40
C GLN A 763 22.99 65.70 27.45
N GLU A 764 23.14 66.43 28.56
CA GLU A 764 24.01 66.04 29.67
C GLU A 764 23.57 64.70 30.29
N ALA A 765 22.26 64.50 30.47
CA ALA A 765 21.69 63.28 31.03
C ALA A 765 21.99 62.04 30.18
N TRP A 766 21.93 62.17 28.84
CA TRP A 766 22.31 61.07 27.94
C TRP A 766 23.82 60.90 27.83
N GLN A 767 24.59 61.99 27.78
CA GLN A 767 26.06 61.94 27.79
C GLN A 767 26.61 61.22 29.03
N ALA A 768 25.99 61.41 30.19
CA ALA A 768 26.34 60.68 31.41
C ALA A 768 26.15 59.16 31.26
N PHE A 769 25.08 58.72 30.58
CA PHE A 769 24.89 57.31 30.24
C PHE A 769 25.98 56.81 29.29
N ILE A 770 26.27 57.55 28.22
CA ILE A 770 27.29 57.17 27.22
C ILE A 770 28.67 57.01 27.86
N LYS A 771 29.12 57.98 28.67
CA LYS A 771 30.41 57.87 29.38
C LYS A 771 30.49 56.62 30.24
N ARG A 772 29.42 56.32 30.99
CA ARG A 772 29.36 55.12 31.84
C ARG A 772 29.33 53.83 31.01
N ALA A 773 28.59 53.81 29.91
CA ALA A 773 28.55 52.67 28.99
C ALA A 773 29.94 52.39 28.40
N LEU A 774 30.65 53.43 27.94
CA LEU A 774 32.02 53.32 27.43
C LEU A 774 32.98 52.77 28.48
N ASP A 775 32.94 53.28 29.71
CA ASP A 775 33.81 52.83 30.81
C ASP A 775 33.58 51.34 31.12
N ILE A 776 32.32 50.90 31.17
CA ILE A 776 31.95 49.50 31.43
C ILE A 776 32.33 48.60 30.25
N LEU A 777 32.05 49.02 29.01
CA LEU A 777 32.42 48.25 27.81
C LEU A 777 33.95 48.10 27.68
N LEU A 778 34.72 49.12 28.05
CA LEU A 778 36.19 49.05 28.11
C LEU A 778 36.67 48.04 29.15
N LEU A 779 35.99 47.92 30.29
CA LEU A 779 36.27 46.86 31.26
C LEU A 779 36.03 45.46 30.65
N TYR A 780 34.92 45.26 29.95
CA TYR A 780 34.64 43.97 29.28
C TYR A 780 35.46 43.72 28.02
N HIS A 781 36.10 44.72 27.44
CA HIS A 781 37.10 44.52 26.40
C HIS A 781 38.31 43.72 26.90
N GLU A 782 38.61 43.77 28.21
CA GLU A 782 39.63 42.93 28.84
C GLU A 782 39.09 41.58 29.35
N SER A 783 37.81 41.28 29.09
CA SER A 783 37.16 40.04 29.53
C SER A 783 37.90 38.81 28.99
N PRO A 784 38.07 37.75 29.80
CA PRO A 784 38.57 36.47 29.29
C PRO A 784 37.57 35.75 28.37
N GLU A 785 36.28 36.14 28.40
CA GLU A 785 35.23 35.58 27.55
C GLU A 785 35.28 36.21 26.16
N LYS A 786 35.75 35.45 25.15
CA LYS A 786 35.96 35.95 23.78
C LYS A 786 34.70 36.55 23.14
N GLU A 787 33.53 35.96 23.38
CA GLU A 787 32.27 36.46 22.83
C GLU A 787 31.86 37.81 23.45
N MET A 788 32.04 37.94 24.77
CA MET A 788 31.77 39.20 25.48
C MET A 788 32.77 40.29 25.06
N GLN A 789 34.05 39.94 24.95
CA GLN A 789 35.09 40.83 24.44
C GLN A 789 34.74 41.33 23.02
N ALA A 790 34.32 40.44 22.12
CA ALA A 790 33.93 40.81 20.77
C ALA A 790 32.67 41.68 20.71
N ALA A 791 31.65 41.38 21.52
CA ALA A 791 30.44 42.20 21.63
C ALA A 791 30.75 43.60 22.19
N ALA A 792 31.56 43.67 23.26
CA ALA A 792 32.00 44.93 23.83
C ALA A 792 32.80 45.74 22.82
N GLN A 793 33.73 45.11 22.09
CA GLN A 793 34.52 45.76 21.05
C GLN A 793 33.62 46.38 19.97
N ARG A 794 32.62 45.64 19.46
CA ARG A 794 31.66 46.15 18.45
C ARG A 794 30.91 47.39 18.95
N SER A 795 30.36 47.34 20.16
CA SER A 795 29.61 48.48 20.73
C SER A 795 30.52 49.67 21.05
N LEU A 796 31.79 49.44 21.43
CA LEU A 796 32.79 50.51 21.55
C LEU A 796 33.04 51.19 20.20
N ILE A 797 33.13 50.44 19.09
CA ILE A 797 33.28 51.03 17.74
C ILE A 797 32.11 51.95 17.44
N GLU A 798 30.87 51.49 17.64
CA GLU A 798 29.67 52.28 17.35
C GLU A 798 29.60 53.54 18.22
N LEU A 799 29.80 53.41 19.53
CA LEU A 799 29.71 54.54 20.45
C LEU A 799 30.85 55.54 20.26
N ALA A 800 32.07 55.07 19.95
CA ALA A 800 33.21 55.95 19.71
C ALA A 800 33.02 56.83 18.47
N LYS A 801 32.43 56.28 17.40
CA LYS A 801 32.09 57.04 16.19
C LYS A 801 31.05 58.12 16.46
N LEU A 802 30.04 57.82 17.27
CA LEU A 802 28.92 58.74 17.55
C LEU A 802 29.23 59.77 18.65
N HIS A 803 30.13 59.44 19.58
CA HIS A 803 30.45 60.26 20.73
C HIS A 803 31.98 60.40 20.94
N PRO A 804 32.71 61.03 20.00
CA PRO A 804 34.17 61.05 19.98
C PRO A 804 34.79 61.75 21.20
N ALA A 805 34.15 62.80 21.73
CA ALA A 805 34.62 63.50 22.92
C ALA A 805 34.54 62.64 24.19
N ALA A 806 33.42 61.91 24.36
CA ALA A 806 33.23 60.99 25.47
C ALA A 806 34.18 59.78 25.36
N TRP A 807 34.43 59.30 24.13
CA TRP A 807 35.40 58.25 23.86
C TRP A 807 36.82 58.62 24.29
N GLU A 808 37.30 59.81 23.92
CA GLU A 808 38.66 60.24 24.29
C GLU A 808 38.83 60.28 25.82
N GLU A 809 37.85 60.84 26.53
CA GLU A 809 37.86 60.93 27.99
C GLU A 809 37.83 59.55 28.66
N SER A 810 36.96 58.64 28.21
CA SER A 810 36.87 57.27 28.73
C SER A 810 38.11 56.44 28.39
N TYR A 811 38.69 56.58 27.19
CA TYR A 811 39.92 55.92 26.80
C TYR A 811 41.10 56.32 27.69
N GLN A 812 41.32 57.62 27.92
CA GLN A 812 42.42 58.09 28.78
C GLN A 812 42.28 57.57 30.21
N ARG A 813 41.05 57.54 30.75
CA ARG A 813 40.76 56.95 32.06
C ARG A 813 41.06 55.44 32.09
N ALA A 814 40.59 54.71 31.08
CA ALA A 814 40.82 53.26 30.97
C ALA A 814 42.30 52.90 30.77
N LEU A 815 43.06 53.67 29.98
CA LEU A 815 44.50 53.45 29.75
C LEU A 815 45.32 53.49 31.05
N GLY A 816 44.93 54.34 31.99
CA GLY A 816 45.53 54.42 33.32
C GLY A 816 45.31 53.14 34.16
N MET A 817 44.23 52.39 33.89
CA MET A 817 43.74 51.28 34.71
C MET A 817 43.82 49.91 34.02
N ALA A 818 44.07 49.86 32.71
CA ALA A 818 44.06 48.65 31.89
C ALA A 818 45.20 47.67 32.27
N ARG A 819 44.87 46.38 32.29
CA ARG A 819 45.83 45.28 32.53
C ARG A 819 46.62 44.94 31.26
N ARG A 820 46.00 45.07 30.08
CA ARG A 820 46.59 44.78 28.76
C ARG A 820 46.69 46.08 27.94
N LYS A 821 47.59 46.96 28.37
CA LYS A 821 47.76 48.29 27.77
C LYS A 821 48.05 48.25 26.26
N ASP A 822 48.88 47.30 25.83
CA ASP A 822 49.26 47.16 24.42
C ASP A 822 48.04 46.82 23.54
N GLU A 823 47.17 45.90 23.98
CA GLU A 823 45.94 45.53 23.26
C GLU A 823 44.95 46.72 23.15
N LEU A 824 44.82 47.51 24.22
CA LEU A 824 43.94 48.68 24.24
C LEU A 824 44.50 49.83 23.38
N VAL A 825 45.82 50.05 23.39
CA VAL A 825 46.50 51.02 22.52
C VAL A 825 46.36 50.62 21.06
N ASP A 826 46.55 49.34 20.73
CA ASP A 826 46.34 48.81 19.38
C ASP A 826 44.87 48.96 18.93
N PHE A 827 43.91 48.72 19.82
CA PHE A 827 42.49 48.89 19.53
C PHE A 827 42.15 50.37 19.28
N TYR A 828 42.66 51.28 20.11
CA TYR A 828 42.47 52.72 19.93
C TYR A 828 43.15 53.25 18.65
N ALA A 829 44.33 52.74 18.30
CA ALA A 829 45.00 53.06 17.04
C ALA A 829 44.15 52.65 15.83
N LYS A 830 43.45 51.52 15.90
CA LYS A 830 42.49 51.06 14.86
C LYS A 830 41.27 51.97 14.73
N MET A 831 40.89 52.72 15.77
CA MET A 831 39.78 53.70 15.73
C MET A 831 40.18 55.07 15.18
N LYS A 832 41.46 55.43 15.26
CA LYS A 832 41.99 56.72 14.81
C LYS A 832 42.23 56.81 13.30
N ILE A 833 41.94 55.77 12.53
CA ILE A 833 42.08 55.78 11.07
C ILE A 833 40.79 56.37 10.48
N ASN A 834 40.92 57.59 9.96
CA ASN A 834 39.89 58.41 9.32
C ASN A 834 38.83 57.63 8.54
N ASP A 835 37.55 57.77 8.94
CA ASP A 835 36.44 57.81 7.99
C ASP A 835 35.62 59.06 8.31
N ALA A 836 35.57 59.97 7.34
CA ALA A 836 34.71 61.14 7.31
C ALA A 836 33.22 60.71 7.42
N PRO A 837 32.32 61.57 7.93
CA PRO A 837 30.92 61.23 8.09
C PRO A 837 30.30 60.99 6.71
N VAL A 838 29.78 59.78 6.48
CA VAL A 838 28.86 59.51 5.38
C VAL A 838 27.56 60.23 5.72
N GLU A 839 27.14 61.10 4.81
CA GLU A 839 25.87 61.81 4.86
C GLU A 839 24.72 60.83 5.15
N THR A 840 23.93 61.18 6.16
CA THR A 840 22.67 60.52 6.49
C THR A 840 21.70 60.67 5.32
N GLU A 841 21.45 59.60 4.57
CA GLU A 841 20.23 59.50 3.77
C GLU A 841 19.04 59.38 4.74
N THR A 842 18.26 60.47 4.80
CA THR A 842 16.85 60.41 5.15
C THR A 842 16.11 59.55 4.14
N ASN A 843 15.68 58.35 4.55
CA ASN A 843 14.43 57.68 4.16
C ASN A 843 14.17 56.47 5.05
#